data_AF-A0A2R6D9S4-F1
#
_entry.id   AF-A0A2R6D9S4-F1
#
_cell.length_a   1.000
_cell.length_b   1.000
_cell.length_c   1.000
_cell.angle_alpha   90.00
_cell.angle_beta   90.00
_cell.angle_gamma   90.00
#
_symmetry.space_group_name_H-M   'P 1'
#
loop_
_entity.id
_entity.type
_entity.pdbx_description
1 polymer ?
#
loop_
_entity_poly.entity_id
_entity_poly.type
_entity_poly.pdbx_seq_one_letter_code
_entity_poly.pdbx_strand_id
1 'polypeptide(L)'
;MLSPEAFRTEYSDEALAAELPDSPVGSLRDIQYLYGKLYTLATTGGGEYAPYLTPDAAGDLIDTDDSLVVVRVDLSAEQPQLADDDRGPVHVTRYTDDLVTEVAHCKYAAARGIDHSVTHQAGRNSDPEKLARYAKERLTKWAVDDVVQDAAADHDSGWIIDSLATLGEDEESLDRIETELTDALDGESATALLTVQVSLDGEEYLWPGQRDVFLSAMRERKLSKLVTKNKANDSSGEAIDIVTGAQTRTVGTADDPQNHFLGKQREKFPGLDVEQAWRSHPISEDSAVTVMNADAFTDACSFYALGAKVFYLPYPFGTITPEDARNLYRLLYDTLDDDGLNPVEAAYTKERGGDDVFEDAELRFYVSAVLAHQTSRYDVVGETLNGRLFYPRQLALAHNAVAETEPFTDDKWTAPLPTNENWALLAGSDDQLDSVTTGWYFTQTFAEHDDDEAAEDDPRIDALVAVLSGESIAVEQLLDEYTDRITADADDDDRDGFPVFRVASQFAQLCALADDELDLLSTTDDTKEPITREPTYETPPMETVEAILPDGGNPGESKLESFIEQTPAIAPSDDDDTTDQRRGAFLLGALVGAVGNYQGYDLGRSTTLIDQFPVKSITRTRIKKVTQEAIGKTVTYTREESRTVTKFDHIVERLRRTVLNPEPDEWVLDTDDLRFYYALGVTYGMNDRATSNETDEET
;
A
#
# COMPACT_ATOMS: atom_id res chain seq x y z
N MET A 1 16.50 5.28 17.27
CA MET A 1 16.73 4.11 16.39
C MET A 1 18.11 4.25 15.73
N LEU A 2 18.88 3.16 15.60
CA LEU A 2 20.22 3.17 14.98
C LEU A 2 20.14 3.49 13.48
N SER A 3 21.09 4.26 12.91
CA SER A 3 21.19 4.36 11.45
C SER A 3 21.59 3.00 10.84
N PRO A 4 21.35 2.74 9.55
CA PRO A 4 21.79 1.49 8.89
C PRO A 4 23.29 1.18 9.08
N GLU A 5 24.17 2.18 9.04
CA GLU A 5 25.61 2.01 9.28
C GLU A 5 25.91 1.67 10.74
N ALA A 6 25.21 2.31 11.68
CA ALA A 6 25.35 2.02 13.10
C ALA A 6 24.87 0.61 13.42
N PHE A 7 23.72 0.20 12.89
CA PHE A 7 23.17 -1.16 13.02
C PHE A 7 24.14 -2.22 12.49
N ARG A 8 24.72 -1.98 11.30
CA ARG A 8 25.74 -2.86 10.70
C ARG A 8 27.00 -2.98 11.56
N THR A 9 27.38 -1.91 12.25
CA THR A 9 28.57 -1.88 13.11
C THR A 9 28.31 -2.57 14.45
N GLU A 10 27.12 -2.40 15.01
CA GLU A 10 26.72 -2.94 16.32
C GLU A 10 26.62 -4.47 16.30
N TYR A 11 26.02 -5.05 15.26
CA TYR A 11 25.75 -6.48 15.19
C TYR A 11 26.66 -7.21 14.20
N SER A 12 27.55 -8.07 14.71
CA SER A 12 28.32 -9.01 13.88
C SER A 12 27.42 -10.05 13.23
N ASP A 13 27.92 -10.77 12.22
CA ASP A 13 27.13 -11.82 11.54
C ASP A 13 26.67 -12.91 12.51
N GLU A 14 27.53 -13.35 13.43
CA GLU A 14 27.17 -14.36 14.43
C GLU A 14 26.15 -13.84 15.44
N ALA A 15 26.29 -12.59 15.88
CA ALA A 15 25.37 -11.98 16.83
C ALA A 15 23.98 -11.78 16.19
N LEU A 16 23.93 -11.27 14.96
CA LEU A 16 22.67 -11.07 14.25
C LEU A 16 22.01 -12.40 13.90
N ALA A 17 22.77 -13.38 13.41
CA ALA A 17 22.25 -14.72 13.10
C ALA A 17 21.57 -15.39 14.31
N ALA A 18 22.09 -15.18 15.52
CA ALA A 18 21.50 -15.74 16.74
C ALA A 18 20.15 -15.10 17.13
N GLU A 19 19.84 -13.93 16.59
CA GLU A 19 18.60 -13.19 16.86
C GLU A 19 17.54 -13.41 15.76
N LEU A 20 17.94 -13.90 14.59
CA LEU A 20 17.04 -14.09 13.44
C LEU A 20 16.24 -15.40 13.54
N PRO A 21 15.07 -15.49 12.88
CA PRO A 21 14.31 -16.73 12.80
C PRO A 21 15.09 -17.83 12.05
N ASP A 22 15.06 -19.06 12.58
CA ASP A 22 15.64 -20.24 11.92
C ASP A 22 14.78 -20.77 10.75
N SER A 23 13.52 -20.35 10.69
CA SER A 23 12.55 -20.72 9.66
C SER A 23 12.55 -19.73 8.49
N PRO A 24 12.24 -20.19 7.26
CA PRO A 24 12.00 -19.27 6.16
C PRO A 24 10.71 -18.46 6.41
N VAL A 25 10.66 -17.25 5.86
CA VAL A 25 9.45 -16.43 5.90
C VAL A 25 8.35 -17.10 5.07
N GLY A 26 7.28 -17.56 5.74
CA GLY A 26 6.18 -18.28 5.10
C GLY A 26 4.80 -17.67 5.35
N SER A 27 4.71 -16.67 6.20
CA SER A 27 3.44 -16.06 6.60
C SER A 27 3.60 -14.59 7.00
N LEU A 28 2.48 -13.87 7.06
CA LEU A 28 2.43 -12.52 7.62
C LEU A 28 3.01 -12.46 9.05
N ARG A 29 2.80 -13.50 9.87
CA ARG A 29 3.32 -13.52 11.25
C ARG A 29 4.84 -13.59 11.29
N ASP A 30 5.46 -14.29 10.35
CA ASP A 30 6.92 -14.33 10.23
C ASP A 30 7.48 -12.95 9.84
N ILE A 31 6.82 -12.25 8.91
CA ILE A 31 7.18 -10.89 8.50
C ILE A 31 7.06 -9.92 9.68
N GLN A 32 5.92 -9.93 10.38
CA GLN A 32 5.69 -9.06 11.54
C GLN A 32 6.70 -9.37 12.66
N TYR A 33 6.99 -10.64 12.93
CA TYR A 33 8.01 -10.98 13.92
C TYR A 33 9.40 -10.49 13.50
N LEU A 34 9.79 -10.68 12.24
CA LEU A 34 11.07 -10.19 11.71
C LEU A 34 11.18 -8.67 11.83
N TYR A 35 10.13 -7.93 11.46
CA TYR A 35 10.08 -6.48 11.56
C TYR A 35 10.19 -6.02 13.01
N GLY A 36 9.39 -6.61 13.90
CA GLY A 36 9.45 -6.32 15.32
C GLY A 36 10.81 -6.64 15.94
N LYS A 37 11.48 -7.71 15.47
CA LYS A 37 12.83 -8.08 15.90
C LYS A 37 13.86 -7.06 15.44
N LEU A 38 13.85 -6.69 14.16
CA LEU A 38 14.76 -5.67 13.61
C LEU A 38 14.57 -4.31 14.31
N TYR A 39 13.31 -3.91 14.52
CA TYR A 39 12.97 -2.68 15.23
C TYR A 39 13.51 -2.72 16.67
N THR A 40 13.30 -3.84 17.38
CA THR A 40 13.80 -4.01 18.75
C THR A 40 15.32 -3.91 18.81
N LEU A 41 16.03 -4.63 17.94
CA LEU A 41 17.50 -4.59 17.85
C LEU A 41 18.02 -3.17 17.55
N ALA A 42 17.30 -2.41 16.72
CA ALA A 42 17.68 -1.07 16.34
C ALA A 42 17.34 0.02 17.38
N THR A 43 16.52 -0.27 18.38
CA THR A 43 16.03 0.73 19.34
C THR A 43 16.43 0.40 20.77
N THR A 44 16.20 -0.82 21.22
CA THR A 44 16.44 -1.25 22.61
C THR A 44 17.48 -2.34 22.75
N GLY A 45 17.99 -2.85 21.64
CA GLY A 45 19.08 -3.83 21.60
C GLY A 45 18.60 -5.28 21.57
N GLY A 46 19.52 -6.20 21.85
CA GLY A 46 19.24 -7.63 22.00
C GLY A 46 18.94 -8.04 23.45
N GLY A 47 18.51 -9.28 23.63
CA GLY A 47 18.26 -9.87 24.96
C GLY A 47 16.78 -10.06 25.30
N GLU A 48 16.55 -10.77 26.41
CA GLU A 48 15.23 -11.28 26.81
C GLU A 48 14.17 -10.19 27.01
N TYR A 49 14.56 -9.05 27.60
CA TYR A 49 13.62 -7.98 27.97
C TYR A 49 13.52 -6.86 26.94
N ALA A 50 14.41 -6.80 25.95
CA ALA A 50 14.45 -5.72 24.96
C ALA A 50 13.10 -5.53 24.22
N PRO A 51 12.39 -6.59 23.79
CA PRO A 51 11.08 -6.45 23.14
C PRO A 51 9.99 -5.84 24.03
N TYR A 52 10.17 -5.87 25.35
CA TYR A 52 9.17 -5.38 26.29
C TYR A 52 9.18 -3.86 26.42
N LEU A 53 10.35 -3.25 26.20
CA LEU A 53 10.55 -1.82 26.30
C LEU A 53 9.83 -1.05 25.19
N THR A 54 9.48 0.20 25.47
CA THR A 54 8.73 1.06 24.53
C THR A 54 9.42 2.41 24.35
N PRO A 55 10.56 2.45 23.64
CA PRO A 55 11.39 3.66 23.51
C PRO A 55 10.61 4.83 22.88
N ASP A 56 9.84 4.57 21.82
CA ASP A 56 9.12 5.62 21.09
C ASP A 56 7.94 6.22 21.88
N ALA A 57 7.40 5.48 22.86
CA ALA A 57 6.30 5.98 23.69
C ALA A 57 6.69 7.25 24.46
N ALA A 58 7.98 7.43 24.75
CA ALA A 58 8.56 8.58 25.42
C ALA A 58 9.60 9.32 24.57
N GLY A 59 9.64 9.07 23.25
CA GLY A 59 10.63 9.68 22.35
C GLY A 59 10.58 11.21 22.36
N ASP A 60 9.39 11.80 22.39
CA ASP A 60 9.17 13.25 22.50
C ASP A 60 9.77 13.89 23.76
N LEU A 61 10.15 13.09 24.77
CA LEU A 61 10.71 13.58 26.04
C LEU A 61 12.23 13.61 26.04
N ILE A 62 12.88 12.98 25.05
CA ILE A 62 14.33 12.95 24.95
C ILE A 62 14.87 14.38 24.81
N ASP A 63 15.93 14.66 25.56
CA ASP A 63 16.61 15.95 25.64
C ASP A 63 15.75 17.15 26.10
N THR A 64 14.56 16.89 26.64
CA THR A 64 13.69 17.91 27.23
C THR A 64 14.05 18.12 28.70
N ASP A 65 14.14 19.37 29.18
CA ASP A 65 14.38 19.65 30.60
C ASP A 65 13.21 19.16 31.47
N ASP A 66 13.53 18.72 32.70
CA ASP A 66 12.58 18.20 33.69
C ASP A 66 11.71 17.02 33.21
N SER A 67 12.18 16.30 32.21
CA SER A 67 11.50 15.17 31.58
C SER A 67 11.69 13.83 32.31
N LEU A 68 12.52 13.78 33.34
CA LEU A 68 12.73 12.59 34.16
C LEU A 68 12.70 12.95 35.65
N VAL A 69 11.79 12.30 36.38
CA VAL A 69 11.67 12.37 37.84
C VAL A 69 12.10 11.04 38.43
N VAL A 70 13.08 11.07 39.33
CA VAL A 70 13.68 9.88 39.94
C VAL A 70 13.47 9.90 41.45
N VAL A 71 12.81 8.88 41.98
CA VAL A 71 12.75 8.62 43.43
C VAL A 71 13.92 7.71 43.81
N ARG A 72 14.78 8.18 44.71
CA ARG A 72 16.02 7.50 45.09
C ARG A 72 15.85 6.81 46.44
N VAL A 73 15.98 5.48 46.43
CA VAL A 73 15.76 4.61 47.59
C VAL A 73 17.06 3.91 47.97
N ASP A 74 17.42 3.97 49.24
CA ASP A 74 18.54 3.25 49.83
C ASP A 74 18.03 1.97 50.53
N LEU A 75 18.53 0.84 50.07
CA LEU A 75 18.21 -0.51 50.54
C LEU A 75 19.41 -1.19 51.22
N SER A 76 20.48 -0.43 51.52
CA SER A 76 21.68 -0.97 52.17
C SER A 76 21.50 -1.26 53.66
N ALA A 77 20.52 -0.62 54.30
CA ALA A 77 20.18 -0.80 55.70
C ALA A 77 19.12 -1.90 55.91
N GLU A 78 18.92 -2.33 57.17
CA GLU A 78 17.88 -3.32 57.52
C GLU A 78 16.45 -2.83 57.24
N GLN A 79 16.24 -1.51 57.16
CA GLN A 79 14.96 -0.90 56.79
C GLN A 79 15.17 -0.03 55.55
N PRO A 80 14.29 -0.11 54.55
CA PRO A 80 14.38 0.74 53.37
C PRO A 80 14.15 2.20 53.75
N GLN A 81 14.93 3.10 53.16
CA GLN A 81 14.84 4.54 53.42
C GLN A 81 15.05 5.34 52.13
N LEU A 82 14.60 6.59 52.11
CA LEU A 82 14.91 7.50 51.01
C LEU A 82 16.35 8.01 51.11
N ALA A 83 16.96 8.29 49.94
CA ALA A 83 18.30 8.86 49.89
C ALA A 83 18.43 10.14 50.74
N ASP A 84 19.53 10.26 51.48
CA ASP A 84 19.84 11.38 52.36
C ASP A 84 21.17 12.10 52.02
N ASP A 85 21.74 11.77 50.86
CA ASP A 85 22.93 12.44 50.33
C ASP A 85 22.63 13.84 49.77
N ASP A 86 23.67 14.54 49.33
CA ASP A 86 23.60 15.92 48.82
C ASP A 86 22.64 16.10 47.62
N ARG A 87 22.30 15.02 46.90
CA ARG A 87 21.42 15.05 45.73
C ARG A 87 19.95 14.79 46.11
N GLY A 88 19.71 14.34 47.33
CA GLY A 88 18.36 14.22 47.92
C GLY A 88 17.56 13.00 47.44
N PRO A 89 16.34 12.84 48.00
CA PRO A 89 15.47 11.68 47.76
C PRO A 89 14.75 11.74 46.42
N VAL A 90 14.61 12.93 45.84
CA VAL A 90 13.98 13.15 44.54
C VAL A 90 14.96 13.92 43.66
N HIS A 91 15.18 13.40 42.46
CA HIS A 91 16.02 14.05 41.46
C HIS A 91 15.21 14.29 40.19
N VAL A 92 14.97 15.57 39.86
CA VAL A 92 14.42 16.00 38.58
C VAL A 92 15.58 16.28 37.64
N THR A 93 15.54 15.69 36.45
CA THR A 93 16.60 15.76 35.46
C THR A 93 16.05 15.57 34.05
N ARG A 94 16.95 15.59 33.08
CA ARG A 94 16.67 15.35 31.67
C ARG A 94 16.71 13.85 31.36
N TYR A 95 15.72 13.38 30.62
CA TYR A 95 15.72 12.08 29.96
C TYR A 95 16.56 12.16 28.69
N THR A 96 17.58 11.32 28.58
CA THR A 96 18.53 11.30 27.47
C THR A 96 18.52 9.93 26.78
N ASP A 97 19.05 9.84 25.56
CA ASP A 97 19.10 8.59 24.79
C ASP A 97 19.78 7.43 25.55
N ASP A 98 20.83 7.72 26.33
CA ASP A 98 21.53 6.70 27.12
C ASP A 98 20.70 6.15 28.29
N LEU A 99 19.59 6.79 28.64
CA LEU A 99 18.68 6.35 29.71
C LEU A 99 17.52 5.49 29.20
N VAL A 100 17.34 5.33 27.89
CA VAL A 100 16.18 4.63 27.31
C VAL A 100 16.05 3.19 27.83
N THR A 101 17.15 2.43 27.80
CA THR A 101 17.20 1.07 28.33
C THR A 101 17.30 1.06 29.86
N GLU A 102 17.99 2.03 30.44
CA GLU A 102 18.24 2.10 31.88
C GLU A 102 16.96 2.33 32.69
N VAL A 103 16.08 3.24 32.26
CA VAL A 103 14.81 3.47 32.96
C VAL A 103 13.79 2.34 32.72
N ALA A 104 14.03 1.47 31.74
CA ALA A 104 13.19 0.34 31.39
C ALA A 104 11.69 0.71 31.26
N HIS A 105 11.38 1.74 30.46
CA HIS A 105 9.99 2.14 30.23
C HIS A 105 9.25 1.10 29.38
N CYS A 106 8.13 0.59 29.88
CA CYS A 106 7.27 -0.34 29.18
C CYS A 106 5.82 0.10 29.29
N LYS A 107 5.25 0.53 28.16
CA LYS A 107 3.87 0.99 28.04
C LYS A 107 3.05 0.01 27.21
N TYR A 108 1.75 -0.08 27.49
CA TYR A 108 0.80 -0.71 26.58
C TYR A 108 -0.17 0.35 26.02
N ALA A 109 -0.26 0.41 24.69
CA ALA A 109 -1.09 1.36 23.95
C ALA A 109 -2.60 0.96 23.98
N ALA A 110 -3.16 0.72 25.17
CA ALA A 110 -4.61 0.66 25.32
C ALA A 110 -5.19 2.05 25.58
N ALA A 111 -6.50 2.23 25.36
CA ALA A 111 -7.28 3.46 25.60
C ALA A 111 -7.18 4.06 27.02
N ARG A 112 -6.42 3.46 27.95
CA ARG A 112 -6.13 3.97 29.30
C ARG A 112 -4.65 4.22 29.59
N GLY A 113 -3.73 3.98 28.64
CA GLY A 113 -2.29 4.26 28.77
C GLY A 113 -1.70 3.74 30.08
N ILE A 114 -1.67 2.41 30.24
CA ILE A 114 -1.13 1.78 31.46
C ILE A 114 0.33 1.42 31.20
N ASP A 115 1.23 1.89 32.07
CA ASP A 115 2.61 1.44 32.09
C ASP A 115 2.75 0.16 32.93
N HIS A 116 3.49 -0.80 32.39
CA HIS A 116 3.74 -2.11 32.99
C HIS A 116 5.01 -2.12 33.83
N SER A 117 6.03 -1.34 33.46
CA SER A 117 7.23 -1.21 34.27
C SER A 117 7.04 -0.27 35.46
N VAL A 118 8.04 -0.26 36.34
CA VAL A 118 8.11 0.71 37.42
C VAL A 118 8.21 2.13 36.87
N THR A 119 8.67 2.35 35.64
CA THR A 119 8.69 3.69 35.04
C THR A 119 7.31 4.07 34.48
N HIS A 120 6.82 5.26 34.83
CA HIS A 120 5.52 5.78 34.41
C HIS A 120 5.67 6.99 33.51
N GLN A 121 4.86 7.08 32.46
CA GLN A 121 4.77 8.30 31.66
C GLN A 121 3.58 9.16 32.13
N ALA A 122 3.86 10.35 32.63
CA ALA A 122 2.82 11.31 32.96
C ALA A 122 2.17 11.91 31.69
N GLY A 123 0.92 12.33 31.82
CA GLY A 123 0.25 13.10 30.76
C GLY A 123 0.88 14.48 30.56
N ARG A 124 0.65 15.07 29.38
CA ARG A 124 1.21 16.38 28.98
C ARG A 124 0.93 17.47 30.03
N ASN A 125 1.96 18.24 30.36
CA ASN A 125 1.94 19.40 31.26
C ASN A 125 1.22 19.09 32.59
N SER A 126 1.64 18.01 33.25
CA SER A 126 1.11 17.66 34.56
C SER A 126 1.69 18.58 35.64
N ASP A 127 0.83 19.01 36.55
CA ASP A 127 1.20 19.83 37.71
C ASP A 127 2.06 19.03 38.71
N PRO A 128 2.89 19.71 39.54
CA PRO A 128 3.76 19.04 40.51
C PRO A 128 3.06 18.09 41.47
N GLU A 129 1.87 18.43 41.97
CA GLU A 129 1.10 17.56 42.87
C GLU A 129 0.71 16.24 42.17
N LYS A 130 0.30 16.34 40.91
CA LYS A 130 -0.02 15.18 40.09
C LYS A 130 1.21 14.32 39.78
N LEU A 131 2.36 14.94 39.50
CA LEU A 131 3.63 14.23 39.33
C LEU A 131 4.08 13.55 40.63
N ALA A 132 3.94 14.23 41.77
CA ALA A 132 4.27 13.68 43.09
C ALA A 132 3.42 12.45 43.41
N ARG A 133 2.12 12.52 43.12
CA ARG A 133 1.24 11.36 43.22
C ARG A 133 1.75 10.20 42.36
N TYR A 134 2.12 10.43 41.11
CA TYR A 134 2.63 9.36 40.25
C TYR A 134 3.97 8.77 40.72
N ALA A 135 4.86 9.59 41.27
CA ALA A 135 6.11 9.14 41.90
C ALA A 135 5.84 8.23 43.10
N LYS A 136 4.91 8.63 43.98
CA LYS A 136 4.46 7.82 45.12
C LYS A 136 3.77 6.52 44.69
N GLU A 137 3.04 6.52 43.57
CA GLU A 137 2.37 5.34 43.03
C GLU A 137 3.37 4.25 42.57
N ARG A 138 4.66 4.56 42.43
CA ARG A 138 5.69 3.55 42.19
C ARG A 138 5.88 2.62 43.41
N LEU A 139 5.77 3.19 44.60
CA LEU A 139 5.87 2.48 45.88
C LEU A 139 4.50 1.94 46.33
N THR A 140 3.43 2.70 46.11
CA THR A 140 2.09 2.42 46.68
C THR A 140 1.13 1.71 45.75
N LYS A 141 1.44 1.58 44.45
CA LYS A 141 0.59 0.85 43.48
C LYS A 141 1.36 -0.15 42.66
N TRP A 142 2.50 0.23 42.09
CA TRP A 142 3.27 -0.68 41.24
C TRP A 142 3.91 -1.78 42.07
N ALA A 143 4.64 -1.43 43.13
CA ALA A 143 5.35 -2.40 43.98
C ALA A 143 4.41 -3.37 44.72
N VAL A 144 3.12 -3.03 44.89
CA VAL A 144 2.11 -3.87 45.57
C VAL A 144 1.12 -4.53 44.61
N ASP A 145 1.31 -4.41 43.30
CA ASP A 145 0.45 -5.05 42.29
C ASP A 145 0.59 -6.58 42.41
N ASP A 146 -0.53 -7.31 42.45
CA ASP A 146 -0.54 -8.76 42.69
C ASP A 146 0.40 -9.51 41.74
N VAL A 147 0.43 -9.14 40.45
CA VAL A 147 1.28 -9.81 39.45
C VAL A 147 2.76 -9.47 39.67
N VAL A 148 3.05 -8.23 40.08
CA VAL A 148 4.42 -7.78 40.40
C VAL A 148 4.94 -8.48 41.65
N GLN A 149 4.09 -8.66 42.66
CA GLN A 149 4.39 -9.34 43.90
C GLN A 149 4.59 -10.85 43.70
N ASP A 150 3.75 -11.49 42.89
CA ASP A 150 3.94 -12.89 42.52
C ASP A 150 5.29 -13.09 41.79
N ALA A 151 5.62 -12.23 40.83
CA ALA A 151 6.91 -12.26 40.14
C ALA A 151 8.10 -12.01 41.07
N ALA A 152 7.95 -11.08 42.03
CA ALA A 152 8.96 -10.83 43.05
C ALA A 152 9.19 -12.05 43.95
N ALA A 153 8.13 -12.73 44.38
CA ALA A 153 8.20 -13.89 45.26
C ALA A 153 8.98 -15.07 44.66
N ASP A 154 8.91 -15.23 43.34
CA ASP A 154 9.60 -16.28 42.59
C ASP A 154 11.04 -15.90 42.16
N HIS A 155 11.49 -14.66 42.45
CA HIS A 155 12.78 -14.13 42.03
C HIS A 155 13.77 -13.97 43.21
N ASP A 156 15.05 -14.35 43.03
CA ASP A 156 16.08 -14.32 44.08
C ASP A 156 16.28 -12.93 44.71
N SER A 157 16.10 -11.88 43.91
CA SER A 157 16.17 -10.47 44.35
C SER A 157 14.80 -9.81 44.58
N GLY A 158 13.73 -10.60 44.73
CA GLY A 158 12.36 -10.13 44.98
C GLY A 158 12.20 -9.17 46.14
N TRP A 159 13.03 -9.35 47.17
CA TRP A 159 13.07 -8.52 48.37
C TRP A 159 13.26 -7.01 48.08
N ILE A 160 13.84 -6.64 46.92
CA ILE A 160 13.97 -5.25 46.49
C ILE A 160 12.59 -4.63 46.28
N ILE A 161 11.69 -5.32 45.58
CA ILE A 161 10.32 -4.85 45.33
C ILE A 161 9.52 -4.81 46.64
N ASP A 162 9.68 -5.82 47.50
CA ASP A 162 9.05 -5.84 48.84
C ASP A 162 9.50 -4.67 49.70
N SER A 163 10.76 -4.27 49.57
CA SER A 163 11.31 -3.11 50.28
C SER A 163 10.73 -1.80 49.76
N LEU A 164 10.50 -1.68 48.45
CA LEU A 164 9.77 -0.54 47.88
C LEU A 164 8.32 -0.49 48.35
N ALA A 165 7.64 -1.63 48.40
CA ALA A 165 6.28 -1.74 48.93
C ALA A 165 6.22 -1.33 50.40
N THR A 166 7.18 -1.80 51.22
CA THR A 166 7.32 -1.44 52.63
C THR A 166 7.52 0.07 52.80
N LEU A 167 8.37 0.70 51.98
CA LEU A 167 8.57 2.15 52.00
C LEU A 167 7.30 2.91 51.56
N GLY A 168 6.49 2.30 50.70
CA GLY A 168 5.17 2.84 50.31
C GLY A 168 4.15 2.90 51.45
N GLU A 169 4.37 2.19 52.54
CA GLU A 169 3.50 2.27 53.74
C GLU A 169 3.90 3.41 54.69
N ASP A 170 5.08 4.01 54.50
CA ASP A 170 5.59 5.10 55.34
C ASP A 170 5.10 6.48 54.86
N GLU A 171 4.08 7.01 55.52
CA GLU A 171 3.51 8.34 55.24
C GLU A 171 4.57 9.45 55.30
N GLU A 172 5.58 9.36 56.17
CA GLU A 172 6.62 10.40 56.28
C GLU A 172 7.52 10.42 55.03
N SER A 173 7.91 9.25 54.54
CA SER A 173 8.65 9.12 53.28
C SER A 173 7.83 9.61 52.08
N LEU A 174 6.52 9.27 52.03
CA LEU A 174 5.64 9.73 50.97
C LEU A 174 5.48 11.27 50.95
N ASP A 175 5.28 11.89 52.11
CA ASP A 175 5.18 13.35 52.24
C ASP A 175 6.50 14.04 51.87
N ARG A 176 7.63 13.42 52.19
CA ARG A 176 8.96 13.91 51.79
C ARG A 176 9.15 13.88 50.27
N ILE A 177 8.74 12.81 49.59
CA ILE A 177 8.78 12.74 48.11
C ILE A 177 7.96 13.87 47.49
N GLU A 178 6.75 14.11 48.00
CA GLU A 178 5.85 15.14 47.47
C GLU A 178 6.41 16.55 47.65
N THR A 179 6.94 16.84 48.84
CA THR A 179 7.54 18.14 49.16
C THR A 179 8.75 18.40 48.25
N GLU A 180 9.69 17.46 48.20
CA GLU A 180 10.95 17.61 47.45
C GLU A 180 10.70 17.73 45.94
N LEU A 181 9.73 16.98 45.40
CA LEU A 181 9.39 17.12 43.98
C LEU A 181 8.74 18.47 43.66
N THR A 182 7.84 18.93 44.53
CA THR A 182 7.15 20.21 44.33
C THR A 182 8.13 21.38 44.41
N ASP A 183 9.08 21.30 45.36
CA ASP A 183 10.14 22.29 45.51
C ASP A 183 11.12 22.25 44.32
N ALA A 184 11.48 21.06 43.82
CA ALA A 184 12.38 20.91 42.67
C ALA A 184 11.82 21.51 41.37
N LEU A 185 10.50 21.44 41.18
CA LEU A 185 9.81 22.00 40.01
C LEU A 185 9.42 23.48 40.18
N ASP A 186 9.57 24.07 41.37
CA ASP A 186 9.17 25.46 41.71
C ASP A 186 7.74 25.84 41.25
N GLY A 187 6.82 24.88 41.28
CA GLY A 187 5.43 25.06 40.82
C GLY A 187 5.20 24.97 39.31
N GLU A 188 6.23 24.71 38.51
CA GLU A 188 6.14 24.55 37.06
C GLU A 188 5.54 23.18 36.68
N SER A 189 4.75 23.15 35.61
CA SER A 189 4.19 21.91 35.08
C SER A 189 5.15 21.27 34.10
N ALA A 190 5.29 19.95 34.16
CA ALA A 190 6.20 19.19 33.30
C ALA A 190 5.51 17.99 32.66
N THR A 191 6.07 17.52 31.55
CA THR A 191 5.75 16.21 30.99
C THR A 191 6.95 15.32 31.23
N ALA A 192 6.82 14.30 32.06
CA ALA A 192 7.97 13.54 32.55
C ALA A 192 7.70 12.03 32.63
N LEU A 193 8.78 11.26 32.52
CA LEU A 193 8.86 9.90 33.04
C LEU A 193 9.12 9.95 34.55
N LEU A 194 8.48 9.06 35.29
CA LEU A 194 8.67 8.91 36.73
C LEU A 194 9.16 7.51 37.05
N THR A 195 10.31 7.40 37.69
CA THR A 195 10.97 6.12 37.95
C THR A 195 11.60 6.07 39.34
N VAL A 196 12.23 4.93 39.66
CA VAL A 196 12.96 4.69 40.90
C VAL A 196 14.43 4.39 40.59
N GLN A 197 15.31 4.78 41.49
CA GLN A 197 16.67 4.24 41.59
C GLN A 197 16.86 3.59 42.95
N VAL A 198 17.57 2.48 42.99
CA VAL A 198 17.85 1.75 44.24
C VAL A 198 19.35 1.64 44.48
N SER A 199 19.78 1.86 45.72
CA SER A 199 21.14 1.55 46.17
C SER A 199 21.13 0.32 47.07
N LEU A 200 22.07 -0.60 46.85
CA LEU A 200 22.22 -1.82 47.68
C LEU A 200 23.38 -1.71 48.67
N ASP A 201 24.27 -0.75 48.47
CA ASP A 201 25.49 -0.52 49.26
C ASP A 201 25.57 0.88 49.88
N GLY A 202 24.60 1.75 49.56
CA GLY A 202 24.52 3.13 50.03
C GLY A 202 25.39 4.11 49.23
N GLU A 203 26.09 3.64 48.19
CA GLU A 203 26.99 4.46 47.37
C GLU A 203 26.46 4.62 45.94
N GLU A 204 26.22 3.50 45.25
CA GLU A 204 25.78 3.51 43.85
C GLU A 204 24.26 3.34 43.75
N TYR A 205 23.63 4.20 42.95
CA TYR A 205 22.19 4.15 42.68
C TYR A 205 21.94 3.60 41.29
N LEU A 206 21.18 2.51 41.24
CA LEU A 206 21.02 1.70 40.05
C LEU A 206 19.62 1.87 39.48
N TRP A 207 19.56 1.92 38.16
CA TRP A 207 18.33 2.06 37.41
C TRP A 207 17.55 0.75 37.33
N PRO A 208 16.24 0.80 37.04
CA PRO A 208 15.43 -0.40 36.91
C PRO A 208 15.97 -1.39 35.86
N GLY A 209 16.48 -0.89 34.73
CA GLY A 209 17.07 -1.70 33.66
C GLY A 209 18.36 -2.41 34.06
N GLN A 210 19.03 -1.99 35.13
CA GLN A 210 20.26 -2.61 35.65
C GLN A 210 19.97 -3.74 36.66
N ARG A 211 18.69 -4.06 36.86
CA ARG A 211 18.22 -4.97 37.91
C ARG A 211 17.13 -5.88 37.36
N ASP A 212 17.52 -7.14 37.18
CA ASP A 212 16.70 -8.22 36.61
C ASP A 212 15.31 -8.33 37.25
N VAL A 213 15.20 -8.14 38.57
CA VAL A 213 13.91 -8.21 39.28
C VAL A 213 12.86 -7.21 38.76
N PHE A 214 13.26 -5.99 38.38
CA PHE A 214 12.31 -5.01 37.83
C PHE A 214 11.89 -5.39 36.41
N LEU A 215 12.81 -5.93 35.62
CA LEU A 215 12.55 -6.37 34.24
C LEU A 215 11.68 -7.62 34.21
N SER A 216 11.94 -8.59 35.08
CA SER A 216 11.15 -9.80 35.27
C SER A 216 9.72 -9.46 35.71
N ALA A 217 9.56 -8.61 36.73
CA ALA A 217 8.23 -8.17 37.17
C ALA A 217 7.47 -7.36 36.09
N MET A 218 8.17 -6.51 35.33
CA MET A 218 7.61 -5.80 34.17
C MET A 218 7.10 -6.79 33.11
N ARG A 219 7.91 -7.81 32.77
CA ARG A 219 7.57 -8.86 31.80
C ARG A 219 6.27 -9.56 32.21
N GLU A 220 6.22 -10.13 33.41
CA GLU A 220 5.03 -10.85 33.90
C GLU A 220 3.78 -9.96 33.90
N ARG A 221 3.94 -8.70 34.32
CA ARG A 221 2.82 -7.75 34.31
C ARG A 221 2.34 -7.44 32.89
N LYS A 222 3.23 -7.33 31.89
CA LYS A 222 2.84 -7.15 30.47
C LYS A 222 2.13 -8.40 29.96
N LEU A 223 2.68 -9.59 30.21
CA LEU A 223 2.13 -10.87 29.76
C LEU A 223 0.74 -11.15 30.34
N SER A 224 0.49 -10.80 31.60
CA SER A 224 -0.84 -10.92 32.24
C SER A 224 -1.96 -10.18 31.49
N LYS A 225 -1.63 -9.14 30.70
CA LYS A 225 -2.60 -8.41 29.87
C LYS A 225 -2.85 -9.05 28.52
N LEU A 226 -1.88 -9.79 27.97
CA LEU A 226 -2.04 -10.44 26.67
C LEU A 226 -3.17 -11.47 26.71
N VAL A 227 -3.30 -12.21 27.81
CA VAL A 227 -4.28 -13.29 27.97
C VAL A 227 -5.70 -12.81 28.31
N THR A 228 -5.87 -11.56 28.77
CA THR A 228 -7.16 -11.00 29.20
C THR A 228 -7.80 -10.06 28.17
N LYS A 229 -7.23 -9.96 26.97
CA LYS A 229 -7.69 -9.02 25.92
C LYS A 229 -9.04 -9.45 25.33
N ASN A 230 -9.75 -8.50 24.70
CA ASN A 230 -11.03 -8.73 24.01
C ASN A 230 -12.14 -9.34 24.90
N LYS A 231 -12.09 -9.06 26.21
CA LYS A 231 -12.99 -9.61 27.24
C LYS A 231 -12.80 -11.11 27.50
N ALA A 232 -11.66 -11.68 27.13
CA ALA A 232 -11.22 -12.99 27.61
C ALA A 232 -10.96 -12.94 29.11
N ASN A 233 -11.22 -14.04 29.81
CA ASN A 233 -10.70 -14.24 31.16
C ASN A 233 -9.27 -14.81 31.10
N ASP A 234 -9.00 -15.71 30.16
CA ASP A 234 -7.67 -16.27 29.89
C ASP A 234 -7.65 -16.96 28.51
N SER A 235 -7.12 -16.26 27.50
CA SER A 235 -6.91 -16.79 26.15
C SER A 235 -5.50 -17.36 25.96
N SER A 236 -5.09 -18.31 26.80
CA SER A 236 -3.81 -19.01 26.69
C SER A 236 -3.90 -20.54 26.75
N GLY A 237 -2.88 -21.22 26.20
CA GLY A 237 -2.74 -22.67 26.27
C GLY A 237 -1.45 -23.20 25.63
N GLU A 238 -1.15 -24.47 25.87
CA GLU A 238 0.04 -25.14 25.31
C GLU A 238 -0.15 -25.48 23.82
N ALA A 239 0.71 -24.95 22.96
CA ALA A 239 0.71 -25.20 21.53
C ALA A 239 2.12 -25.06 20.93
N ILE A 240 2.22 -25.23 19.62
CA ILE A 240 3.44 -24.91 18.87
C ILE A 240 3.32 -23.46 18.42
N ASP A 241 4.27 -22.62 18.80
CA ASP A 241 4.38 -21.25 18.33
C ASP A 241 4.56 -21.24 16.81
N ILE A 242 3.67 -20.53 16.10
CA ILE A 242 3.65 -20.50 14.64
C ILE A 242 4.93 -19.89 14.04
N VAL A 243 5.60 -19.00 14.78
CA VAL A 243 6.79 -18.29 14.30
C VAL A 243 8.06 -19.09 14.62
N THR A 244 8.26 -19.44 15.89
CA THR A 244 9.50 -20.08 16.35
C THR A 244 9.49 -21.60 16.23
N GLY A 245 8.32 -22.22 16.06
CA GLY A 245 8.15 -23.67 16.06
C GLY A 245 8.36 -24.32 17.43
N ALA A 246 8.57 -23.54 18.50
CA ALA A 246 8.76 -24.04 19.85
C ALA A 246 7.43 -24.51 20.45
N GLN A 247 7.44 -25.64 21.16
CA GLN A 247 6.30 -26.06 21.97
C GLN A 247 6.33 -25.32 23.31
N THR A 248 5.37 -24.43 23.53
CA THR A 248 5.31 -23.55 24.70
C THR A 248 3.88 -23.09 24.99
N ARG A 249 3.71 -22.30 26.04
CA ARG A 249 2.48 -21.56 26.30
C ARG A 249 2.31 -20.46 25.25
N THR A 250 1.13 -20.44 24.64
CA THR A 250 0.77 -19.53 23.55
C THR A 250 -0.48 -18.73 23.89
N VAL A 251 -0.65 -17.60 23.20
CA VAL A 251 -1.79 -16.69 23.33
C VAL A 251 -2.49 -16.50 21.99
N GLY A 252 -3.80 -16.21 22.03
CA GLY A 252 -4.63 -16.05 20.83
C GLY A 252 -5.10 -14.63 20.55
N THR A 253 -4.74 -13.69 21.42
CA THR A 253 -5.28 -12.32 21.43
C THR A 253 -4.17 -11.28 21.41
N ALA A 254 -3.01 -11.59 20.82
CA ALA A 254 -1.96 -10.61 20.60
C ALA A 254 -2.51 -9.39 19.82
N ASP A 255 -1.95 -8.20 20.06
CA ASP A 255 -2.12 -7.11 19.10
C ASP A 255 -1.52 -7.49 17.77
N ASP A 256 -2.16 -7.00 16.73
CA ASP A 256 -1.81 -7.28 15.36
C ASP A 256 -1.75 -5.94 14.64
N PRO A 257 -0.57 -5.53 14.12
CA PRO A 257 -0.42 -4.25 13.42
C PRO A 257 -1.43 -4.04 12.29
N GLN A 258 -1.86 -5.14 11.66
CA GLN A 258 -2.86 -5.12 10.58
C GLN A 258 -4.28 -5.49 11.05
N ASN A 259 -4.53 -5.66 12.36
CA ASN A 259 -5.82 -6.05 12.94
C ASN A 259 -6.50 -7.27 12.27
N HIS A 260 -5.71 -8.15 11.65
CA HIS A 260 -6.15 -9.30 10.86
C HIS A 260 -6.78 -10.39 11.74
N PHE A 261 -6.31 -10.51 12.99
CA PHE A 261 -6.71 -11.59 13.91
C PHE A 261 -7.40 -11.09 15.18
N LEU A 262 -8.46 -10.28 15.03
CA LEU A 262 -9.20 -9.77 16.17
C LEU A 262 -10.33 -10.70 16.62
N GLY A 263 -10.38 -10.99 17.92
CA GLY A 263 -11.50 -11.65 18.59
C GLY A 263 -12.84 -10.92 18.47
N LYS A 264 -12.89 -9.72 17.86
CA LYS A 264 -14.11 -8.97 17.55
C LYS A 264 -14.80 -9.43 16.26
N GLN A 265 -14.16 -10.25 15.41
CA GLN A 265 -14.74 -10.75 14.15
C GLN A 265 -15.55 -12.07 14.32
N ARG A 266 -16.14 -12.32 15.50
CA ARG A 266 -16.83 -13.61 15.82
C ARG A 266 -18.00 -13.94 14.89
N GLU A 267 -18.57 -12.93 14.24
CA GLU A 267 -19.66 -13.08 13.27
C GLU A 267 -19.20 -13.67 11.93
N LYS A 268 -17.97 -13.37 11.49
CA LYS A 268 -17.37 -13.95 10.27
C LYS A 268 -16.85 -15.38 10.51
N PHE A 269 -16.61 -15.76 11.77
CA PHE A 269 -16.15 -17.10 12.17
C PHE A 269 -17.08 -17.77 13.20
N PRO A 270 -18.17 -18.43 12.76
CA PRO A 270 -19.07 -19.17 13.65
C PRO A 270 -18.31 -20.24 14.45
N GLY A 271 -18.22 -20.06 15.77
CA GLY A 271 -17.49 -20.96 16.67
C GLY A 271 -16.16 -20.42 17.19
N LEU A 272 -15.76 -19.19 16.81
CA LEU A 272 -14.61 -18.52 17.42
C LEU A 272 -14.91 -18.22 18.90
N ASP A 273 -14.28 -18.99 19.78
CA ASP A 273 -14.25 -18.76 21.22
C ASP A 273 -13.02 -17.93 21.56
N VAL A 274 -13.22 -16.75 22.14
CA VAL A 274 -12.14 -15.82 22.48
C VAL A 274 -11.19 -16.48 23.49
N GLU A 275 -11.70 -17.33 24.40
CA GLU A 275 -10.87 -18.06 25.37
C GLU A 275 -10.01 -19.16 24.72
N GLN A 276 -10.31 -19.54 23.48
CA GLN A 276 -9.61 -20.61 22.74
C GLN A 276 -8.94 -20.11 21.46
N ALA A 277 -8.82 -18.79 21.28
CA ALA A 277 -8.25 -18.19 20.07
C ALA A 277 -6.80 -18.65 19.82
N TRP A 278 -6.07 -19.00 20.89
CA TRP A 278 -4.70 -19.53 20.85
C TRP A 278 -4.59 -20.85 20.07
N ARG A 279 -5.70 -21.56 19.84
CA ARG A 279 -5.70 -22.79 19.02
C ARG A 279 -5.66 -22.51 17.53
N SER A 280 -6.22 -21.38 17.09
CA SER A 280 -6.27 -21.02 15.67
C SER A 280 -5.00 -20.29 15.24
N HIS A 281 -4.49 -19.42 16.13
CA HIS A 281 -3.28 -18.64 15.89
C HIS A 281 -2.36 -18.73 17.12
N PRO A 282 -1.73 -19.88 17.36
CA PRO A 282 -0.82 -20.06 18.48
C PRO A 282 0.45 -19.22 18.26
N ILE A 283 0.64 -18.20 19.08
CA ILE A 283 1.89 -17.44 19.15
C ILE A 283 2.40 -17.45 20.59
N SER A 284 3.71 -17.65 20.78
CA SER A 284 4.29 -17.59 22.13
C SER A 284 4.12 -16.19 22.73
N GLU A 285 4.13 -16.10 24.06
CA GLU A 285 4.00 -14.83 24.78
C GLU A 285 5.08 -13.81 24.37
N ASP A 286 6.34 -14.24 24.24
CA ASP A 286 7.45 -13.38 23.81
C ASP A 286 7.36 -12.99 22.33
N SER A 287 7.01 -13.93 21.44
CA SER A 287 6.81 -13.63 20.03
C SER A 287 5.63 -12.70 19.81
N ALA A 288 4.57 -12.79 20.62
CA ALA A 288 3.45 -11.86 20.58
C ALA A 288 3.89 -10.44 20.90
N VAL A 289 4.75 -10.25 21.90
CA VAL A 289 5.31 -8.93 22.23
C VAL A 289 6.21 -8.42 21.10
N THR A 290 7.03 -9.29 20.51
CA THR A 290 7.89 -8.90 19.38
C THR A 290 7.07 -8.47 18.17
N VAL A 291 6.02 -9.21 17.81
CA VAL A 291 5.09 -8.85 16.72
C VAL A 291 4.44 -7.48 16.94
N MET A 292 4.11 -7.11 18.18
CA MET A 292 3.53 -5.79 18.49
C MET A 292 4.50 -4.64 18.19
N ASN A 293 5.81 -4.88 18.21
CA ASN A 293 6.82 -3.86 17.92
C ASN A 293 7.02 -3.62 16.42
N ALA A 294 6.36 -4.42 15.56
CA ALA A 294 6.46 -4.26 14.11
C ALA A 294 5.72 -3.03 13.56
N ASP A 295 4.86 -2.41 14.38
CA ASP A 295 3.88 -1.39 14.00
C ASP A 295 4.51 -0.26 13.18
N ALA A 296 5.64 0.28 13.64
CA ALA A 296 6.37 1.36 12.96
C ALA A 296 6.72 1.00 11.51
N PHE A 297 7.29 -0.20 11.29
CA PHE A 297 7.66 -0.64 9.94
C PHE A 297 6.45 -1.06 9.10
N THR A 298 5.44 -1.70 9.71
CA THR A 298 4.24 -2.08 8.97
C THR A 298 3.42 -0.87 8.53
N ASP A 299 3.38 0.18 9.34
CA ASP A 299 2.69 1.43 9.00
C ASP A 299 3.46 2.22 7.93
N ALA A 300 4.79 2.29 8.02
CA ALA A 300 5.63 2.88 6.98
C ALA A 300 5.46 2.19 5.62
N CYS A 301 5.24 0.86 5.65
CA CYS A 301 5.00 0.06 4.46
C CYS A 301 3.53 0.02 4.04
N SER A 302 2.75 1.04 4.39
CA SER A 302 1.33 1.12 4.05
C SER A 302 0.95 2.49 3.51
N PHE A 303 -0.04 2.51 2.62
CA PHE A 303 -0.60 3.73 2.07
C PHE A 303 -2.12 3.57 1.91
N TYR A 304 -2.82 4.69 1.72
CA TYR A 304 -4.25 4.67 1.46
C TYR A 304 -4.50 4.80 -0.04
N ALA A 305 -5.23 3.85 -0.61
CA ALA A 305 -5.58 3.82 -2.02
C ALA A 305 -6.97 3.23 -2.19
N LEU A 306 -7.80 3.84 -3.05
CA LEU A 306 -9.10 3.29 -3.46
C LEU A 306 -10.02 2.97 -2.27
N GLY A 307 -10.03 3.84 -1.25
CA GLY A 307 -10.83 3.62 -0.05
C GLY A 307 -10.31 2.53 0.91
N ALA A 308 -9.15 1.92 0.61
CA ALA A 308 -8.53 0.87 1.41
C ALA A 308 -7.15 1.29 1.94
N LYS A 309 -6.75 0.71 3.07
CA LYS A 309 -5.34 0.73 3.52
C LYS A 309 -4.63 -0.44 2.85
N VAL A 310 -3.67 -0.16 1.99
CA VAL A 310 -2.87 -1.16 1.27
C VAL A 310 -1.53 -1.30 1.98
N PHE A 311 -1.17 -2.51 2.36
CA PHE A 311 0.12 -2.87 2.91
C PHE A 311 0.96 -3.55 1.83
N TYR A 312 2.22 -3.14 1.73
CA TYR A 312 3.19 -3.72 0.80
C TYR A 312 4.49 -4.01 1.55
N LEU A 313 4.53 -5.15 2.25
CA LEU A 313 5.59 -5.46 3.21
C LEU A 313 6.76 -6.19 2.53
N PRO A 314 7.93 -5.57 2.33
CA PRO A 314 9.11 -6.25 1.80
C PRO A 314 9.63 -7.35 2.73
N TYR A 315 10.03 -8.48 2.17
CA TYR A 315 10.72 -9.53 2.92
C TYR A 315 11.65 -10.34 2.02
N PRO A 316 12.81 -10.79 2.52
CA PRO A 316 13.69 -11.71 1.80
C PRO A 316 13.06 -13.11 1.73
N PHE A 317 13.06 -13.71 0.54
CA PHE A 317 12.54 -15.03 0.29
C PHE A 317 13.47 -16.11 0.82
N GLY A 318 12.93 -17.04 1.61
CA GLY A 318 13.71 -18.13 2.20
C GLY A 318 14.16 -17.83 3.62
N THR A 319 15.22 -18.51 4.06
CA THR A 319 15.80 -18.34 5.40
C THR A 319 16.64 -17.08 5.44
N ILE A 320 16.37 -16.20 6.40
CA ILE A 320 16.98 -14.88 6.50
C ILE A 320 18.45 -15.00 6.92
N THR A 321 19.36 -14.46 6.11
CA THR A 321 20.76 -14.31 6.49
C THR A 321 21.01 -12.97 7.20
N PRO A 322 22.14 -12.82 7.94
CA PRO A 322 22.54 -11.53 8.50
C PRO A 322 22.69 -10.41 7.47
N GLU A 323 23.01 -10.74 6.21
CA GLU A 323 23.09 -9.74 5.14
C GLU A 323 21.68 -9.30 4.72
N ASP A 324 20.78 -10.25 4.48
CA ASP A 324 19.37 -9.98 4.15
C ASP A 324 18.69 -9.14 5.22
N ALA A 325 18.92 -9.46 6.50
CA ALA A 325 18.37 -8.73 7.63
C ALA A 325 18.83 -7.25 7.65
N ARG A 326 20.10 -6.98 7.35
CA ARG A 326 20.64 -5.61 7.27
C ARG A 326 20.11 -4.87 6.05
N ASN A 327 19.96 -5.56 4.93
CA ASN A 327 19.43 -5.00 3.70
C ASN A 327 17.93 -4.66 3.84
N LEU A 328 17.16 -5.55 4.46
CA LEU A 328 15.76 -5.31 4.84
C LEU A 328 15.66 -4.15 5.83
N TYR A 329 16.49 -4.14 6.88
CA TYR A 329 16.51 -3.05 7.84
C TYR A 329 16.79 -1.70 7.16
N ARG A 330 17.77 -1.63 6.25
CA ARG A 330 18.06 -0.41 5.48
C ARG A 330 16.85 0.03 4.65
N LEU A 331 16.19 -0.89 3.94
CA LEU A 331 15.00 -0.57 3.15
C LEU A 331 13.88 0.00 4.04
N LEU A 332 13.58 -0.67 5.16
CA LEU A 332 12.53 -0.24 6.09
C LEU A 332 12.86 1.10 6.77
N TYR A 333 14.12 1.31 7.13
CA TYR A 333 14.61 2.56 7.71
C TYR A 333 14.44 3.72 6.72
N ASP A 334 14.83 3.51 5.46
CA ASP A 334 14.71 4.54 4.42
C ASP A 334 13.23 4.85 4.10
N THR A 335 12.35 3.85 4.10
CA THR A 335 10.89 4.06 3.94
C THR A 335 10.29 4.84 5.10
N LEU A 336 10.81 4.69 6.32
CA LEU A 336 10.37 5.50 7.47
C LEU A 336 10.82 6.97 7.37
N ASP A 337 12.00 7.22 6.80
CA ASP A 337 12.60 8.55 6.73
C ASP A 337 12.13 9.38 5.51
N ASP A 338 11.64 8.74 4.44
CA ASP A 338 11.21 9.40 3.19
C ASP A 338 9.68 9.41 3.03
N ASP A 339 9.04 10.51 3.42
CA ASP A 339 7.59 10.75 3.45
C ASP A 339 6.86 10.66 2.07
N GLY A 340 7.55 10.31 0.99
CA GLY A 340 6.97 10.30 -0.36
C GLY A 340 6.96 8.94 -1.07
N LEU A 341 7.84 8.00 -0.69
CA LEU A 341 8.03 6.76 -1.45
C LEU A 341 7.40 5.58 -0.72
N ASN A 342 6.61 4.80 -1.45
CA ASN A 342 6.16 3.51 -0.92
C ASN A 342 7.31 2.46 -1.00
N PRO A 343 7.18 1.31 -0.32
CA PRO A 343 8.26 0.30 -0.27
C PRO A 343 8.68 -0.23 -1.65
N VAL A 344 7.77 -0.27 -2.64
CA VAL A 344 8.10 -0.66 -4.02
C VAL A 344 9.08 0.34 -4.62
N GLU A 345 8.76 1.62 -4.51
CA GLU A 345 9.52 2.71 -5.12
C GLU A 345 10.85 2.93 -4.40
N ALA A 346 10.87 2.77 -3.08
CA ALA A 346 12.08 2.78 -2.29
C ALA A 346 13.02 1.65 -2.75
N ALA A 347 12.51 0.42 -2.90
CA ALA A 347 13.29 -0.71 -3.42
C ALA A 347 13.78 -0.44 -4.85
N TYR A 348 12.92 0.05 -5.74
CA TYR A 348 13.28 0.38 -7.12
C TYR A 348 14.38 1.44 -7.21
N THR A 349 14.27 2.50 -6.42
CA THR A 349 15.26 3.59 -6.41
C THR A 349 16.64 3.07 -6.03
N LYS A 350 16.72 2.10 -5.11
CA LYS A 350 17.98 1.48 -4.72
C LYS A 350 18.57 0.57 -5.79
N GLU A 351 17.76 -0.28 -6.44
CA GLU A 351 18.21 -1.06 -7.60
C GLU A 351 18.75 -0.14 -8.70
N ARG A 352 18.01 0.90 -9.05
CA ARG A 352 18.43 1.88 -10.07
C ARG A 352 19.69 2.64 -9.68
N GLY A 353 19.88 2.90 -8.38
CA GLY A 353 21.08 3.52 -7.82
C GLY A 353 22.34 2.64 -7.89
N GLY A 354 22.19 1.35 -8.21
CA GLY A 354 23.28 0.37 -8.22
C GLY A 354 23.68 -0.11 -6.83
N ASP A 355 22.78 0.03 -5.84
CA ASP A 355 23.01 -0.35 -4.46
C ASP A 355 22.72 -1.85 -4.16
N ASP A 356 22.46 -2.66 -5.21
CA ASP A 356 22.10 -4.11 -5.21
C ASP A 356 21.74 -4.61 -3.81
N VAL A 357 20.56 -4.18 -3.34
CA VAL A 357 20.12 -4.40 -1.95
C VAL A 357 19.71 -5.85 -1.74
N PHE A 358 19.16 -6.46 -2.78
CA PHE A 358 18.78 -7.86 -2.85
C PHE A 358 19.14 -8.35 -4.25
N GLU A 359 19.50 -9.62 -4.42
CA GLU A 359 19.50 -10.20 -5.76
C GLU A 359 18.02 -10.23 -6.26
N ASP A 360 17.74 -9.85 -7.52
CA ASP A 360 16.37 -9.65 -8.07
C ASP A 360 15.36 -10.78 -7.73
N ALA A 361 15.85 -11.99 -7.50
CA ALA A 361 15.03 -13.15 -7.20
C ALA A 361 14.66 -13.31 -5.71
N GLU A 362 15.27 -12.54 -4.80
CA GLU A 362 15.20 -12.75 -3.35
C GLU A 362 14.19 -11.83 -2.66
N LEU A 363 14.00 -10.58 -3.11
CA LEU A 363 13.01 -9.71 -2.49
C LEU A 363 11.58 -10.09 -2.92
N ARG A 364 10.70 -10.25 -1.93
CA ARG A 364 9.27 -10.47 -2.10
C ARG A 364 8.49 -9.45 -1.30
N PHE A 365 7.21 -9.31 -1.63
CA PHE A 365 6.32 -8.42 -0.93
C PHE A 365 5.04 -9.15 -0.55
N TYR A 366 4.68 -9.05 0.73
CA TYR A 366 3.33 -9.38 1.16
C TYR A 366 2.43 -8.18 0.85
N VAL A 367 1.44 -8.41 0.00
CA VAL A 367 0.47 -7.40 -0.42
C VAL A 367 -0.85 -7.71 0.26
N SER A 368 -1.44 -6.74 0.93
CA SER A 368 -2.81 -6.86 1.41
C SER A 368 -3.55 -5.54 1.37
N ALA A 369 -4.75 -5.54 0.82
CA ALA A 369 -5.68 -4.42 0.88
C ALA A 369 -6.72 -4.68 1.97
N VAL A 370 -6.88 -3.73 2.90
CA VAL A 370 -7.83 -3.85 4.01
C VAL A 370 -8.76 -2.65 4.13
N LEU A 371 -10.04 -2.92 4.35
CA LEU A 371 -11.07 -1.92 4.63
C LEU A 371 -11.17 -1.70 6.13
N ALA A 372 -10.87 -0.49 6.58
CA ALA A 372 -10.85 -0.15 8.00
C ALA A 372 -12.21 0.37 8.49
N HIS A 373 -12.91 -0.42 9.32
CA HIS A 373 -14.20 -0.04 9.90
C HIS A 373 -14.07 0.64 11.27
N GLN A 374 -15.12 1.36 11.67
CA GLN A 374 -15.24 1.89 13.03
C GLN A 374 -15.13 0.74 14.06
N THR A 375 -14.26 0.90 15.08
CA THR A 375 -13.87 -0.07 16.13
C THR A 375 -12.65 -0.96 15.89
N SER A 376 -11.78 -0.58 14.95
CA SER A 376 -10.53 -1.28 14.59
C SER A 376 -10.78 -2.66 13.98
N ARG A 377 -11.92 -2.86 13.32
CA ARG A 377 -12.21 -4.09 12.58
C ARG A 377 -11.78 -3.87 11.14
N TYR A 378 -10.85 -4.68 10.65
CA TYR A 378 -10.41 -4.62 9.25
C TYR A 378 -11.00 -5.81 8.49
N ASP A 379 -11.49 -5.56 7.29
CA ASP A 379 -11.91 -6.61 6.36
C ASP A 379 -10.88 -6.68 5.23
N VAL A 380 -10.30 -7.86 5.01
CA VAL A 380 -9.31 -8.09 3.94
C VAL A 380 -10.06 -8.32 2.64
N VAL A 381 -9.74 -7.52 1.63
CA VAL A 381 -10.40 -7.56 0.31
C VAL A 381 -9.50 -8.12 -0.78
N GLY A 382 -8.17 -8.07 -0.59
CA GLY A 382 -7.22 -8.78 -1.45
C GLY A 382 -5.93 -9.05 -0.68
N GLU A 383 -5.32 -10.22 -0.88
CA GLU A 383 -4.08 -10.62 -0.22
C GLU A 383 -3.24 -11.56 -1.08
N THR A 384 -1.91 -11.44 -0.97
CA THR A 384 -0.96 -12.38 -1.56
C THR A 384 0.42 -12.23 -0.92
N LEU A 385 1.11 -13.35 -0.73
CA LEU A 385 2.46 -13.39 -0.19
C LEU A 385 3.54 -13.22 -1.27
N ASN A 386 3.20 -13.34 -2.55
CA ASN A 386 4.19 -13.53 -3.61
C ASN A 386 4.43 -12.29 -4.48
N GLY A 387 4.15 -11.09 -3.97
CA GLY A 387 4.44 -9.84 -4.67
C GLY A 387 5.91 -9.72 -5.07
N ARG A 388 6.16 -9.15 -6.24
CA ARG A 388 7.52 -8.95 -6.79
C ARG A 388 7.65 -7.56 -7.37
N LEU A 389 8.84 -6.98 -7.23
CA LEU A 389 9.14 -5.68 -7.81
C LEU A 389 9.04 -5.66 -9.35
N PHE A 390 9.33 -6.81 -9.97
CA PHE A 390 9.30 -6.99 -11.42
C PHE A 390 7.99 -6.50 -12.04
N TYR A 391 6.83 -6.94 -11.54
CA TYR A 391 5.53 -6.66 -12.19
C TYR A 391 5.16 -5.17 -12.24
N PRO A 392 5.08 -4.43 -11.12
CA PRO A 392 4.73 -3.01 -11.18
C PRO A 392 5.77 -2.17 -11.94
N ARG A 393 7.06 -2.53 -11.83
CA ARG A 393 8.14 -1.87 -12.57
C ARG A 393 8.02 -2.09 -14.07
N GLN A 394 7.91 -3.34 -14.50
CA GLN A 394 7.82 -3.68 -15.92
C GLN A 394 6.53 -3.14 -16.52
N LEU A 395 5.40 -3.16 -15.80
CA LEU A 395 4.17 -2.53 -16.29
C LEU A 395 4.35 -1.02 -16.49
N ALA A 396 5.02 -0.33 -15.57
CA ALA A 396 5.30 1.09 -15.73
C ALA A 396 6.20 1.37 -16.96
N LEU A 397 7.20 0.53 -17.19
CA LEU A 397 8.07 0.62 -18.37
C LEU A 397 7.33 0.28 -19.67
N ALA A 398 6.52 -0.78 -19.69
CA ALA A 398 5.68 -1.19 -20.81
C ALA A 398 4.69 -0.09 -21.18
N HIS A 399 4.04 0.53 -20.19
CA HIS A 399 3.11 1.64 -20.43
C HIS A 399 3.81 2.86 -21.04
N ASN A 400 4.97 3.24 -20.51
CA ASN A 400 5.77 4.33 -21.08
C ASN A 400 6.19 4.00 -22.53
N ALA A 401 6.61 2.77 -22.80
CA ALA A 401 6.96 2.33 -24.15
C ALA A 401 5.75 2.42 -25.11
N VAL A 402 4.57 1.98 -24.67
CA VAL A 402 3.32 2.08 -25.45
C VAL A 402 3.02 3.53 -25.82
N ALA A 403 3.16 4.49 -24.89
CA ALA A 403 2.93 5.91 -25.16
C ALA A 403 3.89 6.49 -26.24
N GLU A 404 5.01 5.82 -26.52
CA GLU A 404 6.00 6.21 -27.54
C GLU A 404 5.85 5.46 -28.88
N THR A 405 4.82 4.62 -29.04
CA THR A 405 4.58 3.84 -30.27
C THR A 405 3.70 4.56 -31.32
N GLU A 406 3.58 3.99 -32.53
CA GLU A 406 2.80 4.53 -33.66
C GLU A 406 1.39 5.05 -33.28
N PRO A 407 0.57 4.37 -32.44
CA PRO A 407 -0.76 4.85 -32.07
C PRO A 407 -0.82 6.24 -31.44
N PHE A 408 0.26 6.69 -30.80
CA PHE A 408 0.30 7.93 -30.01
C PHE A 408 1.29 8.96 -30.56
N THR A 409 2.05 8.61 -31.59
CA THR A 409 3.07 9.49 -32.17
C THR A 409 2.60 10.07 -33.50
N ASP A 410 2.72 11.39 -33.64
CA ASP A 410 2.38 12.10 -34.88
C ASP A 410 3.51 11.98 -35.91
N ASP A 411 3.14 11.91 -37.19
CA ASP A 411 4.05 12.11 -38.34
C ASP A 411 3.43 13.14 -39.32
N LYS A 412 3.50 12.91 -40.64
CA LYS A 412 2.83 13.72 -41.69
C LYS A 412 1.30 13.68 -41.63
N TRP A 413 0.75 12.85 -40.76
CA TRP A 413 -0.66 12.68 -40.48
C TRP A 413 -0.81 12.50 -38.97
N THR A 414 -1.95 12.91 -38.41
CA THR A 414 -2.16 12.78 -36.96
C THR A 414 -2.11 11.31 -36.55
N ALA A 415 -1.61 11.06 -35.34
CA ALA A 415 -1.58 9.76 -34.72
C ALA A 415 -2.97 9.07 -34.77
N PRO A 416 -3.04 7.73 -34.78
CA PRO A 416 -4.28 7.01 -34.59
C PRO A 416 -5.10 7.48 -33.38
N LEU A 417 -4.44 7.77 -32.25
CA LEU A 417 -5.07 8.20 -31.00
C LEU A 417 -4.51 9.55 -30.54
N PRO A 418 -5.34 10.39 -29.89
CA PRO A 418 -4.90 11.70 -29.44
C PRO A 418 -4.05 11.58 -28.16
N THR A 419 -3.03 12.44 -28.05
CA THR A 419 -2.19 12.59 -26.86
C THR A 419 -2.43 13.94 -26.18
N ASN A 420 -2.08 14.04 -24.90
CA ASN A 420 -2.15 15.28 -24.14
C ASN A 420 -1.17 15.22 -22.96
N GLU A 421 -0.31 16.23 -22.83
CA GLU A 421 0.69 16.30 -21.75
C GLU A 421 0.08 16.30 -20.33
N ASN A 422 -1.17 16.73 -20.18
CA ASN A 422 -1.86 16.71 -18.88
C ASN A 422 -2.48 15.34 -18.53
N TRP A 423 -2.37 14.37 -19.43
CA TRP A 423 -2.87 13.01 -19.23
C TRP A 423 -1.66 12.08 -19.07
N ALA A 424 -1.33 11.72 -17.83
CA ALA A 424 -0.13 10.94 -17.49
C ALA A 424 0.01 9.67 -18.34
N LEU A 425 -1.09 8.94 -18.56
CA LEU A 425 -1.12 7.72 -19.36
C LEU A 425 -0.87 7.91 -20.86
N LEU A 426 -0.82 9.15 -21.35
CA LEU A 426 -0.63 9.49 -22.77
C LEU A 426 0.65 10.28 -23.05
N ALA A 427 1.35 10.74 -22.01
CA ALA A 427 2.56 11.54 -22.15
C ALA A 427 3.85 10.75 -21.89
N GLY A 428 3.74 9.57 -21.26
CA GLY A 428 4.86 8.89 -20.62
C GLY A 428 5.35 9.70 -19.41
N SER A 429 5.67 9.02 -18.30
CA SER A 429 6.17 9.72 -17.10
C SER A 429 7.14 8.87 -16.29
N ASP A 430 8.11 9.53 -15.65
CA ASP A 430 8.92 8.92 -14.60
C ASP A 430 8.06 8.54 -13.37
N ASP A 431 6.87 9.15 -13.22
CA ASP A 431 5.90 8.88 -12.15
C ASP A 431 4.98 7.67 -12.44
N GLN A 432 5.22 6.95 -13.55
CA GLN A 432 4.36 5.83 -13.94
C GLN A 432 4.40 4.68 -12.92
N LEU A 433 5.55 4.48 -12.26
CA LEU A 433 5.67 3.48 -11.19
C LEU A 433 4.82 3.86 -9.97
N ASP A 434 4.87 5.12 -9.54
CA ASP A 434 4.01 5.65 -8.48
C ASP A 434 2.54 5.41 -8.80
N SER A 435 2.13 5.78 -10.02
CA SER A 435 0.75 5.60 -10.48
C SER A 435 0.29 4.14 -10.43
N VAL A 436 1.14 3.20 -10.85
CA VAL A 436 0.85 1.75 -10.79
C VAL A 436 0.76 1.27 -9.35
N THR A 437 1.73 1.64 -8.51
CA THR A 437 1.85 1.12 -7.14
C THR A 437 0.80 1.70 -6.18
N THR A 438 0.33 2.92 -6.42
CA THR A 438 -0.73 3.57 -5.63
C THR A 438 -2.15 3.28 -6.12
N GLY A 439 -2.30 2.55 -7.24
CA GLY A 439 -3.59 2.27 -7.85
C GLY A 439 -4.20 3.44 -8.64
N TRP A 440 -3.53 4.60 -8.67
CA TRP A 440 -3.95 5.74 -9.49
C TRP A 440 -4.08 5.38 -10.98
N TYR A 441 -3.26 4.43 -11.44
CA TYR A 441 -3.32 3.84 -12.77
C TYR A 441 -4.73 3.35 -13.14
N PHE A 442 -5.45 2.73 -12.19
CA PHE A 442 -6.81 2.24 -12.41
C PHE A 442 -7.87 3.30 -12.11
N THR A 443 -7.65 4.19 -11.15
CA THR A 443 -8.52 5.37 -10.91
C THR A 443 -8.69 6.23 -12.18
N GLN A 444 -7.65 6.29 -13.01
CA GLN A 444 -7.66 7.01 -14.27
C GLN A 444 -8.42 6.30 -15.41
N THR A 445 -8.85 5.06 -15.27
CA THR A 445 -9.43 4.32 -16.42
C THR A 445 -10.73 3.59 -16.08
N PHE A 446 -10.91 3.18 -14.83
CA PHE A 446 -12.09 2.49 -14.33
C PHE A 446 -13.22 3.46 -14.00
N ALA A 447 -14.41 2.92 -13.73
CA ALA A 447 -15.55 3.72 -13.30
C ALA A 447 -15.24 4.42 -11.96
N GLU A 448 -15.95 5.53 -11.69
CA GLU A 448 -15.86 6.18 -10.40
C GLU A 448 -16.63 5.36 -9.36
N HIS A 449 -15.95 4.98 -8.29
CA HIS A 449 -16.55 4.34 -7.12
C HIS A 449 -16.35 5.26 -5.91
N ASP A 450 -17.22 5.11 -4.90
CA ASP A 450 -17.18 5.95 -3.71
C ASP A 450 -16.09 5.48 -2.74
N ASP A 451 -14.96 6.19 -2.73
CA ASP A 451 -13.82 5.89 -1.86
C ASP A 451 -14.14 6.13 -0.36
N ASP A 452 -15.20 6.88 -0.02
CA ASP A 452 -15.65 7.08 1.36
C ASP A 452 -16.50 5.90 1.87
N GLU A 453 -17.10 5.12 0.95
CA GLU A 453 -17.85 3.88 1.20
C GLU A 453 -17.22 2.71 0.42
N ALA A 454 -15.91 2.52 0.61
CA ALA A 454 -15.13 1.47 -0.06
C ALA A 454 -15.84 0.10 -0.01
N ALA A 455 -16.12 -0.44 -1.19
CA ALA A 455 -16.85 -1.69 -1.36
C ALA A 455 -15.92 -2.90 -1.21
N GLU A 456 -16.41 -4.00 -0.63
CA GLU A 456 -15.63 -5.25 -0.55
C GLU A 456 -15.32 -5.84 -1.94
N ASP A 457 -16.07 -5.45 -2.97
CA ASP A 457 -15.99 -5.91 -4.36
C ASP A 457 -15.54 -4.80 -5.33
N ASP A 458 -14.75 -3.83 -4.87
CA ASP A 458 -14.21 -2.78 -5.74
C ASP A 458 -13.19 -3.36 -6.74
N PRO A 459 -13.49 -3.36 -8.05
CA PRO A 459 -12.65 -4.00 -9.06
C PRO A 459 -11.30 -3.30 -9.26
N ARG A 460 -11.15 -2.05 -8.80
CA ARG A 460 -9.88 -1.32 -8.84
C ARG A 460 -8.90 -1.88 -7.82
N ILE A 461 -9.39 -2.33 -6.66
CA ILE A 461 -8.55 -2.95 -5.62
C ILE A 461 -8.05 -4.31 -6.12
N ASP A 462 -8.93 -5.11 -6.71
CA ASP A 462 -8.55 -6.40 -7.31
C ASP A 462 -7.49 -6.22 -8.39
N ALA A 463 -7.66 -5.24 -9.28
CA ALA A 463 -6.68 -4.93 -10.32
C ALA A 463 -5.34 -4.45 -9.75
N LEU A 464 -5.35 -3.62 -8.71
CA LEU A 464 -4.14 -3.17 -8.00
C LEU A 464 -3.39 -4.35 -7.39
N VAL A 465 -4.08 -5.21 -6.63
CA VAL A 465 -3.46 -6.39 -6.01
C VAL A 465 -2.92 -7.34 -7.08
N ALA A 466 -3.64 -7.52 -8.19
CA ALA A 466 -3.22 -8.35 -9.31
C ALA A 466 -1.90 -7.86 -9.92
N VAL A 467 -1.78 -6.58 -10.27
CA VAL A 467 -0.55 -6.00 -10.83
C VAL A 467 0.62 -6.07 -9.85
N LEU A 468 0.37 -5.78 -8.57
CA LEU A 468 1.40 -5.84 -7.54
C LEU A 468 1.92 -7.27 -7.29
N SER A 469 1.13 -8.28 -7.63
CA SER A 469 1.43 -9.69 -7.41
C SER A 469 1.83 -10.48 -8.64
N GLY A 470 1.58 -9.93 -9.83
CA GLY A 470 1.70 -10.65 -11.09
C GLY A 470 0.56 -11.64 -11.33
N GLU A 471 -0.59 -11.46 -10.66
CA GLU A 471 -1.81 -12.19 -10.99
C GLU A 471 -2.51 -11.51 -12.17
N SER A 472 -3.23 -12.31 -12.95
CA SER A 472 -3.92 -11.83 -14.15
C SER A 472 -5.25 -11.16 -13.84
N ILE A 473 -5.56 -10.07 -14.53
CA ILE A 473 -6.85 -9.39 -14.50
C ILE A 473 -7.75 -9.96 -15.61
N ALA A 474 -9.02 -10.19 -15.29
CA ALA A 474 -10.00 -10.64 -16.28
C ALA A 474 -10.32 -9.52 -17.29
N VAL A 475 -10.18 -9.81 -18.59
CA VAL A 475 -10.53 -8.86 -19.67
C VAL A 475 -11.98 -8.41 -19.57
N GLU A 476 -12.89 -9.29 -19.16
CA GLU A 476 -14.30 -8.96 -18.97
C GLU A 476 -14.50 -7.83 -17.97
N GLN A 477 -13.80 -7.88 -16.83
CA GLN A 477 -13.86 -6.85 -15.79
C GLN A 477 -13.29 -5.52 -16.29
N LEU A 478 -12.16 -5.56 -17.02
CA LEU A 478 -11.54 -4.36 -17.59
C LEU A 478 -12.46 -3.64 -18.58
N LEU A 479 -13.06 -4.39 -19.51
CA LEU A 479 -13.93 -3.80 -20.54
C LEU A 479 -15.23 -3.25 -19.94
N ASP A 480 -15.80 -3.93 -18.93
CA ASP A 480 -16.97 -3.44 -18.20
C ASP A 480 -16.67 -2.06 -17.56
N GLU A 481 -15.62 -2.01 -16.71
CA GLU A 481 -15.18 -0.79 -16.03
C GLU A 481 -14.80 0.35 -16.99
N TYR A 482 -14.14 0.02 -18.10
CA TYR A 482 -13.81 1.02 -19.12
C TYR A 482 -15.06 1.62 -19.76
N THR A 483 -16.04 0.79 -20.13
CA THR A 483 -17.24 1.26 -20.82
C THR A 483 -18.20 2.02 -19.91
N ASP A 484 -18.26 1.64 -18.64
CA ASP A 484 -19.00 2.39 -17.62
C ASP A 484 -18.35 3.76 -17.39
N ARG A 485 -17.02 3.83 -17.29
CA ARG A 485 -16.29 5.11 -17.21
C ARG A 485 -16.54 6.00 -18.42
N ILE A 486 -16.47 5.47 -19.64
CA ILE A 486 -16.75 6.21 -20.88
C ILE A 486 -18.19 6.73 -20.87
N THR A 487 -19.14 5.91 -20.44
CA THR A 487 -20.57 6.26 -20.42
C THR A 487 -20.85 7.36 -19.40
N ALA A 488 -20.26 7.28 -18.21
CA ALA A 488 -20.38 8.32 -17.19
C ALA A 488 -19.76 9.65 -17.67
N ASP A 489 -18.54 9.61 -18.22
CA ASP A 489 -17.84 10.81 -18.71
C ASP A 489 -18.60 11.49 -19.86
N ALA A 490 -19.30 10.73 -20.71
CA ALA A 490 -20.09 11.26 -21.82
C ALA A 490 -21.46 11.84 -21.41
N ASP A 491 -21.94 11.51 -20.21
CA ASP A 491 -23.21 11.98 -19.65
C ASP A 491 -23.02 13.13 -18.63
N ASP A 492 -21.77 13.49 -18.34
CA ASP A 492 -21.40 14.58 -17.45
C ASP A 492 -21.69 15.96 -18.09
N ASP A 493 -22.70 16.66 -17.57
CA ASP A 493 -23.11 17.99 -18.05
C ASP A 493 -21.98 19.04 -17.92
N ASP A 494 -20.97 18.79 -17.08
CA ASP A 494 -19.80 19.68 -16.91
C ASP A 494 -18.67 19.37 -17.92
N ARG A 495 -18.78 18.29 -18.71
CA ARG A 495 -17.82 17.92 -19.76
C ARG A 495 -18.42 18.07 -21.15
N ASP A 496 -17.87 18.98 -21.94
CA ASP A 496 -18.28 19.17 -23.32
C ASP A 496 -17.72 18.07 -24.25
N GLY A 497 -18.59 17.16 -24.67
CA GLY A 497 -18.36 16.25 -25.79
C GLY A 497 -17.79 14.88 -25.42
N PHE A 498 -17.40 14.11 -26.45
CA PHE A 498 -16.97 12.73 -26.29
C PHE A 498 -15.57 12.62 -25.64
N PRO A 499 -15.35 11.71 -24.66
CA PRO A 499 -14.14 11.68 -23.84
C PRO A 499 -12.95 11.00 -24.56
N VAL A 500 -12.44 11.61 -25.64
CA VAL A 500 -11.39 11.05 -26.50
C VAL A 500 -10.11 10.67 -25.75
N PHE A 501 -9.65 11.49 -24.81
CA PHE A 501 -8.43 11.23 -24.05
C PHE A 501 -8.61 10.05 -23.08
N ARG A 502 -9.80 9.87 -22.49
CA ARG A 502 -10.09 8.71 -21.63
C ARG A 502 -9.96 7.41 -22.42
N VAL A 503 -10.60 7.33 -23.58
CA VAL A 503 -10.57 6.14 -24.44
C VAL A 503 -9.14 5.85 -24.91
N ALA A 504 -8.38 6.90 -25.26
CA ALA A 504 -6.97 6.75 -25.62
C ALA A 504 -6.14 6.20 -24.44
N SER A 505 -6.35 6.71 -23.21
CA SER A 505 -5.65 6.22 -22.02
C SER A 505 -6.00 4.77 -21.68
N GLN A 506 -7.29 4.40 -21.79
CA GLN A 506 -7.74 3.02 -21.60
C GLN A 506 -7.13 2.06 -22.63
N PHE A 507 -6.99 2.52 -23.88
CA PHE A 507 -6.29 1.73 -24.90
C PHE A 507 -4.80 1.58 -24.61
N ALA A 508 -4.11 2.66 -24.23
CA ALA A 508 -2.71 2.59 -23.82
C ALA A 508 -2.50 1.59 -22.67
N GLN A 509 -3.35 1.68 -21.64
CA GLN A 509 -3.31 0.77 -20.51
C GLN A 509 -3.61 -0.68 -20.90
N LEU A 510 -4.59 -0.92 -21.79
CA LEU A 510 -4.89 -2.27 -22.29
C LEU A 510 -3.69 -2.87 -23.02
N CYS A 511 -3.03 -2.10 -23.89
CA CYS A 511 -1.82 -2.53 -24.59
C CYS A 511 -0.69 -2.88 -23.63
N ALA A 512 -0.47 -2.06 -22.59
CA ALA A 512 0.58 -2.28 -21.60
C ALA A 512 0.29 -3.50 -20.70
N LEU A 513 -0.98 -3.74 -20.35
CA LEU A 513 -1.38 -4.93 -19.58
C LEU A 513 -1.27 -6.21 -20.42
N ALA A 514 -1.43 -6.12 -21.74
CA ALA A 514 -1.32 -7.24 -22.68
C ALA A 514 0.13 -7.62 -23.02
N ASP A 515 1.13 -7.03 -22.36
CA ASP A 515 2.55 -7.35 -22.54
C ASP A 515 2.80 -8.85 -22.28
N ASP A 516 3.41 -9.53 -23.26
CA ASP A 516 3.61 -10.99 -23.25
C ASP A 516 4.60 -11.43 -22.15
N GLU A 517 5.46 -10.54 -21.64
CA GLU A 517 6.38 -10.83 -20.53
C GLU A 517 5.66 -10.79 -19.18
N LEU A 518 4.60 -9.98 -19.07
CA LEU A 518 3.89 -9.73 -17.83
C LEU A 518 2.73 -10.71 -17.57
N ASP A 519 2.05 -11.18 -18.62
CA ASP A 519 0.90 -12.11 -18.54
C ASP A 519 -0.21 -11.63 -17.57
N LEU A 520 -0.44 -10.31 -17.53
CA LEU A 520 -1.37 -9.65 -16.60
C LEU A 520 -2.82 -9.69 -17.07
N LEU A 521 -3.13 -10.27 -18.23
CA LEU A 521 -4.50 -10.39 -18.74
C LEU A 521 -4.88 -11.85 -18.90
N SER A 522 -6.09 -12.19 -18.44
CA SER A 522 -6.69 -13.50 -18.68
C SER A 522 -8.15 -13.36 -19.11
N THR A 523 -8.68 -14.44 -19.68
CA THR A 523 -10.10 -14.54 -20.00
C THR A 523 -10.55 -15.99 -19.87
N THR A 524 -11.83 -16.17 -19.56
CA THR A 524 -12.50 -17.49 -19.59
C THR A 524 -13.33 -17.68 -20.87
N ASP A 525 -13.40 -16.65 -21.71
CA ASP A 525 -14.10 -16.63 -22.97
C ASP A 525 -13.07 -16.66 -24.11
N ASP A 526 -12.96 -17.81 -24.78
CA ASP A 526 -12.03 -18.02 -25.89
C ASP A 526 -12.16 -16.94 -26.98
N THR A 527 -13.33 -16.30 -27.11
CA THR A 527 -13.53 -15.21 -28.10
C THR A 527 -12.75 -13.96 -27.75
N LYS A 528 -12.40 -13.74 -26.48
CA LYS A 528 -11.65 -12.58 -25.99
C LYS A 528 -10.14 -12.82 -25.89
N GLU A 529 -9.66 -14.02 -26.19
CA GLU A 529 -8.22 -14.34 -26.17
C GLU A 529 -7.38 -13.40 -27.04
N PRO A 530 -7.83 -12.90 -28.21
CA PRO A 530 -7.06 -11.91 -28.97
C PRO A 530 -6.83 -10.58 -28.23
N ILE A 531 -7.61 -10.28 -27.19
CA ILE A 531 -7.48 -9.06 -26.38
C ILE A 531 -6.32 -9.17 -25.38
N THR A 532 -5.94 -10.39 -24.99
CA THR A 532 -4.85 -10.62 -24.03
C THR A 532 -3.46 -10.62 -24.67
N ARG A 533 -3.37 -10.40 -25.98
CA ARG A 533 -2.11 -10.48 -26.74
C ARG A 533 -1.49 -9.12 -26.96
N GLU A 534 -0.17 -9.04 -26.81
CA GLU A 534 0.58 -7.81 -27.03
C GLU A 534 0.40 -7.29 -28.47
N PRO A 535 0.14 -5.98 -28.65
CA PRO A 535 0.11 -5.39 -29.99
C PRO A 535 1.51 -5.28 -30.59
N THR A 536 1.62 -5.30 -31.92
CA THR A 536 2.91 -5.31 -32.61
C THR A 536 3.29 -3.93 -33.16
N TYR A 537 3.03 -2.86 -32.41
CA TYR A 537 3.32 -1.50 -32.85
C TYR A 537 4.84 -1.26 -32.90
N GLU A 538 5.33 -0.66 -33.98
CA GLU A 538 6.74 -0.28 -34.08
C GLU A 538 6.99 1.06 -33.36
N THR A 539 8.15 1.19 -32.71
CA THR A 539 8.67 2.51 -32.33
C THR A 539 9.21 3.19 -33.58
N PRO A 540 8.70 4.37 -33.97
CA PRO A 540 9.21 5.05 -35.15
C PRO A 540 10.71 5.37 -34.97
N PRO A 541 11.58 5.06 -35.96
CA PRO A 541 13.00 5.36 -35.85
C PRO A 541 13.22 6.88 -35.76
N MET A 542 14.17 7.29 -34.92
CA MET A 542 14.54 8.69 -34.66
C MET A 542 14.98 9.47 -35.92
N GLU A 543 15.36 8.77 -36.99
CA GLU A 543 15.54 9.36 -38.32
C GLU A 543 14.27 9.13 -39.13
N THR A 544 13.54 10.21 -39.40
CA THR A 544 12.40 10.25 -40.32
C THR A 544 12.86 9.80 -41.71
N VAL A 545 12.70 8.51 -41.98
CA VAL A 545 12.91 7.97 -43.32
C VAL A 545 11.81 8.56 -44.20
N GLU A 546 12.22 9.36 -45.19
CA GLU A 546 11.35 9.77 -46.29
C GLU A 546 10.92 8.53 -47.09
N ALA A 547 9.94 7.78 -46.58
CA ALA A 547 9.25 6.76 -47.34
C ALA A 547 8.38 7.49 -48.38
N ILE A 548 8.93 7.60 -49.60
CA ILE A 548 8.16 8.02 -50.77
C ILE A 548 7.21 6.86 -51.09
N LEU A 549 5.90 7.03 -50.81
CA LEU A 549 4.84 6.15 -51.29
C LEU A 549 4.88 6.12 -52.84
N PRO A 550 5.25 5.00 -53.49
CA PRO A 550 5.48 4.93 -54.94
C PRO A 550 4.22 5.06 -55.80
N ASP A 551 3.05 5.04 -55.18
CA ASP A 551 1.75 4.71 -55.78
C ASP A 551 0.66 5.76 -55.53
N GLY A 552 0.94 6.84 -54.78
CA GLY A 552 -0.02 7.93 -54.55
C GLY A 552 -1.24 7.52 -53.73
N GLY A 553 -1.10 6.54 -52.84
CA GLY A 553 -2.14 6.13 -51.88
C GLY A 553 -2.50 7.23 -50.88
N ASN A 554 -3.69 7.14 -50.28
CA ASN A 554 -4.14 8.07 -49.23
C ASN A 554 -3.41 7.75 -47.92
N PRO A 555 -2.63 8.66 -47.31
CA PRO A 555 -1.90 8.39 -46.05
C PRO A 555 -2.81 7.89 -44.92
N GLY A 556 -4.06 8.35 -44.85
CA GLY A 556 -5.04 7.86 -43.87
C GLY A 556 -5.49 6.42 -44.12
N GLU A 557 -5.39 5.92 -45.36
CA GLU A 557 -5.71 4.52 -45.70
C GLU A 557 -4.64 3.56 -45.17
N SER A 558 -3.36 3.92 -45.34
CA SER A 558 -2.22 3.14 -44.83
C SER A 558 -2.14 3.18 -43.29
N LYS A 559 -2.38 4.34 -42.68
CA LYS A 559 -2.46 4.45 -41.21
C LYS A 559 -3.55 3.55 -40.61
N LEU A 560 -4.74 3.57 -41.21
CA LEU A 560 -5.86 2.74 -40.76
C LEU A 560 -5.54 1.24 -40.90
N GLU A 561 -4.83 0.87 -41.97
CA GLU A 561 -4.41 -0.50 -42.20
C GLU A 561 -3.39 -0.95 -41.17
N SER A 562 -2.33 -0.16 -40.96
CA SER A 562 -1.30 -0.42 -39.94
C SER A 562 -1.92 -0.61 -38.56
N PHE A 563 -2.77 0.33 -38.14
CA PHE A 563 -3.44 0.25 -36.84
C PHE A 563 -4.28 -1.02 -36.70
N ILE A 564 -5.05 -1.40 -37.72
CA ILE A 564 -5.88 -2.61 -37.67
C ILE A 564 -5.01 -3.88 -37.62
N GLU A 565 -3.98 -3.97 -38.46
CA GLU A 565 -3.13 -5.16 -38.56
C GLU A 565 -2.29 -5.39 -37.30
N GLN A 566 -1.83 -4.31 -36.66
CA GLN A 566 -0.99 -4.36 -35.46
C GLN A 566 -1.78 -4.44 -34.15
N THR A 567 -3.11 -4.37 -34.21
CA THR A 567 -4.01 -4.54 -33.03
C THR A 567 -4.64 -5.94 -33.06
N PRO A 568 -4.16 -6.90 -32.26
CA PRO A 568 -4.59 -8.30 -32.36
C PRO A 568 -6.11 -8.50 -32.29
N ALA A 569 -6.79 -7.76 -31.42
CA ALA A 569 -8.23 -7.87 -31.22
C ALA A 569 -9.11 -7.38 -32.39
N ILE A 570 -8.55 -6.68 -33.37
CA ILE A 570 -9.27 -6.24 -34.59
C ILE A 570 -8.53 -6.61 -35.89
N ALA A 571 -7.40 -7.30 -35.80
CA ALA A 571 -6.61 -7.70 -36.95
C ALA A 571 -7.37 -8.67 -37.87
N PRO A 572 -7.07 -8.74 -39.18
CA PRO A 572 -7.65 -9.75 -40.05
C PRO A 572 -7.34 -11.17 -39.57
N SER A 573 -8.37 -11.99 -39.38
CA SER A 573 -8.24 -13.39 -39.01
C SER A 573 -9.10 -14.26 -39.94
N ASP A 574 -8.53 -15.33 -40.48
CA ASP A 574 -9.25 -16.27 -41.35
C ASP A 574 -10.11 -17.26 -40.56
N ASP A 575 -9.90 -17.36 -39.24
CA ASP A 575 -10.46 -18.42 -38.39
C ASP A 575 -11.33 -17.89 -37.22
N ASP A 576 -11.52 -16.57 -37.09
CA ASP A 576 -12.26 -15.96 -35.97
C ASP A 576 -13.27 -14.87 -36.39
N ASP A 577 -14.54 -15.26 -36.46
CA ASP A 577 -15.67 -14.37 -36.73
C ASP A 577 -15.85 -13.26 -35.67
N THR A 578 -15.30 -13.40 -34.45
CA THR A 578 -15.47 -12.42 -33.37
C THR A 578 -14.51 -11.24 -33.50
N THR A 579 -13.26 -11.49 -33.89
CA THR A 579 -12.30 -10.45 -34.28
C THR A 579 -12.83 -9.61 -35.45
N ASP A 580 -13.49 -10.24 -36.43
CA ASP A 580 -14.16 -9.53 -37.53
C ASP A 580 -15.32 -8.64 -37.05
N GLN A 581 -16.09 -9.08 -36.05
CA GLN A 581 -17.15 -8.27 -35.43
C GLN A 581 -16.56 -7.05 -34.69
N ARG A 582 -15.47 -7.21 -33.93
CA ARG A 582 -14.77 -6.11 -33.26
C ARG A 582 -14.23 -5.11 -34.27
N ARG A 583 -13.59 -5.59 -35.34
CA ARG A 583 -13.14 -4.75 -36.47
C ARG A 583 -14.30 -4.00 -37.10
N GLY A 584 -15.45 -4.65 -37.26
CA GLY A 584 -16.70 -4.01 -37.73
C GLY A 584 -17.18 -2.90 -36.80
N ALA A 585 -17.16 -3.13 -35.48
CA ALA A 585 -17.53 -2.14 -34.47
C ALA A 585 -16.57 -0.94 -34.49
N PHE A 586 -15.26 -1.19 -34.51
CA PHE A 586 -14.21 -0.19 -34.64
C PHE A 586 -14.37 0.66 -35.90
N LEU A 587 -14.52 0.05 -37.08
CA LEU A 587 -14.70 0.77 -38.34
C LEU A 587 -15.99 1.60 -38.37
N LEU A 588 -17.05 1.13 -37.72
CA LEU A 588 -18.30 1.90 -37.57
C LEU A 588 -18.06 3.12 -36.69
N GLY A 589 -17.39 2.93 -35.55
CA GLY A 589 -16.96 4.02 -34.67
C GLY A 589 -16.11 5.05 -35.41
N ALA A 590 -15.10 4.60 -36.16
CA ALA A 590 -14.21 5.45 -36.95
C ALA A 590 -14.98 6.30 -37.97
N LEU A 591 -15.98 5.73 -38.63
CA LEU A 591 -16.84 6.50 -39.54
C LEU A 591 -17.69 7.53 -38.79
N VAL A 592 -18.24 7.16 -37.63
CA VAL A 592 -19.03 8.08 -36.80
C VAL A 592 -18.17 9.24 -36.28
N GLY A 593 -16.96 8.95 -35.79
CA GLY A 593 -15.98 9.92 -35.33
C GLY A 593 -15.56 10.89 -36.43
N ALA A 594 -15.18 10.38 -37.60
CA ALA A 594 -14.74 11.19 -38.74
C ALA A 594 -15.86 12.11 -39.26
N VAL A 595 -17.09 11.57 -39.39
CA VAL A 595 -18.26 12.37 -39.79
C VAL A 595 -18.67 13.36 -38.70
N GLY A 596 -18.57 12.98 -37.43
CA GLY A 596 -18.86 13.84 -36.29
C GLY A 596 -17.90 15.02 -36.20
N ASN A 597 -16.60 14.76 -36.32
CA ASN A 597 -15.56 15.78 -36.35
C ASN A 597 -15.78 16.77 -37.52
N TYR A 598 -16.05 16.27 -38.73
CA TYR A 598 -16.40 17.12 -39.87
C TYR A 598 -17.67 17.97 -39.62
N GLN A 599 -18.70 17.41 -38.97
CA GLN A 599 -19.91 18.17 -38.64
C GLN A 599 -19.65 19.28 -37.60
N GLY A 600 -18.84 19.00 -36.59
CA GLY A 600 -18.50 19.98 -35.55
C GLY A 600 -17.55 21.04 -36.08
N TYR A 601 -16.40 20.63 -36.59
CA TYR A 601 -15.30 21.51 -36.99
C TYR A 601 -15.58 22.28 -38.29
N ASP A 602 -15.93 21.58 -39.36
CA ASP A 602 -16.07 22.20 -40.69
C ASP A 602 -17.47 22.79 -40.94
N LEU A 603 -18.51 22.18 -40.37
CA LEU A 603 -19.90 22.63 -40.55
C LEU A 603 -20.45 23.45 -39.37
N GLY A 604 -19.73 23.54 -38.25
CA GLY A 604 -20.15 24.30 -37.06
C GLY A 604 -21.46 23.81 -36.44
N ARG A 605 -21.78 22.51 -36.54
CA ARG A 605 -23.03 21.95 -36.00
C ARG A 605 -22.93 21.72 -34.50
N SER A 606 -23.95 22.15 -33.78
CA SER A 606 -24.09 21.94 -32.33
C SER A 606 -24.47 20.50 -31.94
N THR A 607 -24.98 19.72 -32.88
CA THR A 607 -25.31 18.30 -32.65
C THR A 607 -24.73 17.51 -33.81
N THR A 608 -23.73 16.70 -33.49
CA THR A 608 -22.97 15.89 -34.41
C THR A 608 -23.53 14.47 -34.49
N LEU A 609 -22.88 13.61 -35.29
CA LEU A 609 -23.24 12.21 -35.38
C LEU A 609 -22.84 11.43 -34.11
N ILE A 610 -21.80 11.89 -33.41
CA ILE A 610 -21.33 11.31 -32.15
C ILE A 610 -22.42 11.48 -31.08
N ASP A 611 -23.00 12.68 -30.98
CA ASP A 611 -24.09 12.98 -30.03
C ASP A 611 -25.39 12.21 -30.32
N GLN A 612 -25.63 11.86 -31.59
CA GLN A 612 -26.78 11.06 -32.00
C GLN A 612 -26.62 9.57 -31.67
N PHE A 613 -25.37 9.10 -31.61
CA PHE A 613 -25.01 7.71 -31.38
C PHE A 613 -23.94 7.59 -30.28
N PRO A 614 -24.28 8.00 -29.03
CA PRO A 614 -23.36 7.86 -27.90
C PRO A 614 -23.12 6.38 -27.58
N VAL A 615 -22.00 6.07 -26.96
CA VAL A 615 -21.52 4.69 -26.68
C VAL A 615 -22.57 3.86 -25.95
N LYS A 616 -23.18 4.41 -24.89
CA LYS A 616 -24.27 3.76 -24.14
C LYS A 616 -25.45 3.29 -25.01
N SER A 617 -25.65 3.96 -26.15
CA SER A 617 -26.75 3.69 -27.07
C SER A 617 -26.45 2.57 -28.06
N ILE A 618 -25.18 2.16 -28.18
CA ILE A 618 -24.74 1.09 -29.07
C ILE A 618 -25.06 -0.25 -28.43
N THR A 619 -25.74 -1.09 -29.22
CA THR A 619 -26.13 -2.46 -28.90
C THR A 619 -26.15 -3.24 -30.21
N ARG A 620 -26.03 -4.57 -30.15
CA ARG A 620 -26.10 -5.46 -31.32
C ARG A 620 -27.27 -5.13 -32.27
N THR A 621 -28.46 -4.92 -31.70
CA THR A 621 -29.68 -4.58 -32.47
C THR A 621 -29.65 -3.22 -33.17
N ARG A 622 -28.79 -2.29 -32.73
CA ARG A 622 -28.74 -0.92 -33.27
C ARG A 622 -27.63 -0.72 -34.30
N ILE A 623 -26.59 -1.56 -34.32
CA ILE A 623 -25.43 -1.42 -35.22
C ILE A 623 -25.87 -1.23 -36.67
N LYS A 624 -26.74 -2.11 -37.18
CA LYS A 624 -27.24 -2.06 -38.55
C LYS A 624 -27.86 -0.70 -38.91
N LYS A 625 -28.62 -0.10 -37.99
CA LYS A 625 -29.22 1.22 -38.16
C LYS A 625 -28.14 2.32 -38.15
N VAL A 626 -27.22 2.27 -37.19
CA VAL A 626 -26.13 3.25 -37.07
C VAL A 626 -25.26 3.23 -38.33
N THR A 627 -24.90 2.05 -38.84
CA THR A 627 -24.13 1.88 -40.08
C THR A 627 -24.83 2.51 -41.28
N GLN A 628 -26.14 2.28 -41.44
CA GLN A 628 -26.90 2.87 -42.55
C GLN A 628 -26.95 4.40 -42.47
N GLU A 629 -27.15 4.95 -41.27
CA GLU A 629 -27.20 6.40 -41.06
C GLU A 629 -25.83 7.05 -41.27
N ALA A 630 -24.75 6.46 -40.74
CA ALA A 630 -23.38 6.95 -40.92
C ALA A 630 -22.97 6.98 -42.40
N ILE A 631 -23.13 5.87 -43.13
CA ILE A 631 -22.83 5.80 -44.56
C ILE A 631 -23.72 6.79 -45.35
N GLY A 632 -24.99 6.91 -44.98
CA GLY A 632 -25.93 7.85 -45.60
C GLY A 632 -25.49 9.31 -45.45
N LYS A 633 -24.98 9.70 -44.28
CA LYS A 633 -24.42 11.04 -44.04
C LYS A 633 -23.17 11.30 -44.88
N THR A 634 -22.28 10.32 -44.98
CA THR A 634 -21.08 10.42 -45.80
C THR A 634 -21.40 10.67 -47.28
N VAL A 635 -22.38 9.94 -47.84
CA VAL A 635 -22.86 10.17 -49.22
C VAL A 635 -23.49 11.55 -49.38
N THR A 636 -24.23 12.02 -48.37
CA THR A 636 -24.86 13.35 -48.36
C THR A 636 -23.80 14.45 -48.44
N TYR A 637 -22.80 14.43 -47.57
CA TYR A 637 -21.74 15.46 -47.56
C TYR A 637 -20.85 15.40 -48.80
N THR A 638 -20.58 14.21 -49.33
CA THR A 638 -19.85 14.05 -50.61
C THR A 638 -20.57 14.80 -51.74
N ARG A 639 -21.90 14.70 -51.80
CA ARG A 639 -22.72 15.38 -52.82
C ARG A 639 -22.83 16.87 -52.58
N GLU A 640 -22.96 17.30 -51.33
CA GLU A 640 -23.01 18.72 -50.96
C GLU A 640 -21.72 19.46 -51.36
N GLU A 641 -20.55 18.82 -51.21
CA GLU A 641 -19.26 19.35 -51.65
C GLU A 641 -18.92 19.11 -53.14
N SER A 642 -19.84 18.51 -53.91
CA SER A 642 -19.63 18.18 -55.33
C SER A 642 -18.37 17.33 -55.61
N ARG A 643 -17.97 16.46 -54.67
CA ARG A 643 -16.81 15.57 -54.80
C ARG A 643 -17.16 14.33 -55.61
N THR A 644 -16.20 13.84 -56.41
CA THR A 644 -16.31 12.59 -57.18
C THR A 644 -16.00 11.34 -56.36
N VAL A 645 -15.15 11.47 -55.33
CA VAL A 645 -14.79 10.39 -54.40
C VAL A 645 -15.56 10.58 -53.10
N THR A 646 -16.10 9.50 -52.55
CA THR A 646 -16.81 9.49 -51.26
C THR A 646 -15.90 10.05 -50.17
N LYS A 647 -16.42 10.89 -49.27
CA LYS A 647 -15.68 11.23 -48.06
C LYS A 647 -15.37 9.97 -47.25
N PHE A 648 -14.21 9.90 -46.64
CA PHE A 648 -13.82 8.77 -45.78
C PHE A 648 -13.94 7.40 -46.48
N ASP A 649 -13.71 7.36 -47.80
CA ASP A 649 -13.89 6.15 -48.63
C ASP A 649 -13.06 4.97 -48.10
N HIS A 650 -11.86 5.24 -47.58
CA HIS A 650 -10.96 4.27 -46.95
C HIS A 650 -11.57 3.56 -45.73
N ILE A 651 -12.47 4.24 -44.99
CA ILE A 651 -13.22 3.65 -43.87
C ILE A 651 -14.48 2.95 -44.39
N VAL A 652 -15.23 3.60 -45.30
CA VAL A 652 -16.53 3.09 -45.81
C VAL A 652 -16.37 1.75 -46.54
N GLU A 653 -15.37 1.62 -47.40
CA GLU A 653 -15.15 0.39 -48.18
C GLU A 653 -14.74 -0.79 -47.28
N ARG A 654 -13.88 -0.56 -46.28
CA ARG A 654 -13.49 -1.58 -45.30
C ARG A 654 -14.66 -1.97 -44.39
N LEU A 655 -15.44 -0.98 -43.93
CA LEU A 655 -16.63 -1.23 -43.11
C LEU A 655 -17.64 -2.09 -43.87
N ARG A 656 -17.91 -1.81 -45.15
CA ARG A 656 -18.83 -2.61 -45.98
C ARG A 656 -18.39 -4.07 -46.14
N ARG A 657 -17.08 -4.31 -46.24
CA ARG A 657 -16.52 -5.67 -46.35
C ARG A 657 -16.61 -6.43 -45.03
N THR A 658 -16.43 -5.73 -43.91
CA THR A 658 -16.33 -6.34 -42.58
C THR A 658 -17.68 -6.50 -41.89
N VAL A 659 -18.54 -5.47 -41.91
CA VAL A 659 -19.78 -5.43 -41.10
C VAL A 659 -20.87 -6.42 -41.53
N LEU A 660 -20.69 -7.07 -42.69
CA LEU A 660 -21.67 -8.01 -43.27
C LEU A 660 -21.24 -9.47 -43.13
N ASN A 661 -20.09 -9.75 -42.51
CA ASN A 661 -19.55 -11.10 -42.38
C ASN A 661 -19.04 -11.33 -40.95
N PRO A 662 -19.89 -11.80 -40.01
CA PRO A 662 -21.33 -12.08 -40.14
C PRO A 662 -22.20 -10.80 -40.11
N GLU A 663 -23.50 -10.92 -40.47
CA GLU A 663 -24.43 -9.79 -40.38
C GLU A 663 -24.57 -9.28 -38.92
N PRO A 664 -24.81 -7.98 -38.68
CA PRO A 664 -24.86 -7.42 -37.31
C PRO A 664 -25.89 -8.05 -36.37
N ASP A 665 -26.95 -8.63 -36.93
CA ASP A 665 -28.00 -9.31 -36.18
C ASP A 665 -27.54 -10.69 -35.63
N GLU A 666 -26.43 -11.22 -36.14
CA GLU A 666 -25.83 -12.52 -35.78
C GLU A 666 -24.59 -12.38 -34.88
N TRP A 667 -24.22 -11.15 -34.50
CA TRP A 667 -23.04 -10.90 -33.69
C TRP A 667 -23.16 -11.50 -32.28
N VAL A 668 -22.09 -12.11 -31.82
CA VAL A 668 -22.01 -12.80 -30.52
C VAL A 668 -21.30 -11.97 -29.46
N LEU A 669 -20.64 -10.86 -29.83
CA LEU A 669 -19.95 -9.97 -28.89
C LEU A 669 -20.83 -9.55 -27.72
N ASP A 670 -20.21 -9.51 -26.55
CA ASP A 670 -20.78 -8.90 -25.36
C ASP A 670 -20.96 -7.39 -25.56
N THR A 671 -21.82 -6.81 -24.75
CA THR A 671 -22.19 -5.40 -24.91
C THR A 671 -20.99 -4.48 -24.70
N ASP A 672 -20.15 -4.80 -23.72
CA ASP A 672 -19.05 -3.93 -23.29
C ASP A 672 -17.84 -4.08 -24.23
N ASP A 673 -17.56 -5.30 -24.70
CA ASP A 673 -16.63 -5.57 -25.82
C ASP A 673 -17.03 -4.75 -27.06
N LEU A 674 -18.28 -4.86 -27.49
CA LEU A 674 -18.81 -4.10 -28.63
C LEU A 674 -18.67 -2.57 -28.44
N ARG A 675 -19.01 -2.08 -27.26
CA ARG A 675 -19.02 -0.64 -26.94
C ARG A 675 -17.61 -0.08 -26.86
N PHE A 676 -16.66 -0.81 -26.28
CA PHE A 676 -15.27 -0.40 -26.18
C PHE A 676 -14.65 -0.22 -27.57
N TYR A 677 -14.73 -1.23 -28.45
CA TYR A 677 -14.16 -1.10 -29.80
C TYR A 677 -14.89 -0.06 -30.66
N TYR A 678 -16.20 0.13 -30.47
CA TYR A 678 -16.89 1.26 -31.09
C TYR A 678 -16.35 2.61 -30.58
N ALA A 679 -16.15 2.78 -29.27
CA ALA A 679 -15.60 3.99 -28.68
C ALA A 679 -14.16 4.26 -29.16
N LEU A 680 -13.31 3.23 -29.19
CA LEU A 680 -11.96 3.29 -29.77
C LEU A 680 -12.00 3.77 -31.22
N GLY A 681 -12.93 3.23 -32.00
CA GLY A 681 -13.20 3.68 -33.36
C GLY A 681 -13.57 5.17 -33.41
N VAL A 682 -14.52 5.61 -32.59
CA VAL A 682 -14.92 7.04 -32.54
C VAL A 682 -13.72 7.93 -32.25
N THR A 683 -12.89 7.58 -31.27
CA THR A 683 -11.64 8.28 -30.94
C THR A 683 -10.70 8.35 -32.14
N TYR A 684 -10.45 7.22 -32.80
CA TYR A 684 -9.61 7.16 -34.01
C TYR A 684 -10.15 8.11 -35.10
N GLY A 685 -11.44 8.00 -35.41
CA GLY A 685 -12.07 8.78 -36.47
C GLY A 685 -12.08 10.28 -36.19
N MET A 686 -12.23 10.67 -34.92
CA MET A 686 -12.12 12.07 -34.51
C MET A 686 -10.71 12.61 -34.69
N ASN A 687 -9.69 11.78 -34.44
CA ASN A 687 -8.30 12.19 -34.59
C ASN A 687 -7.79 12.11 -36.04
N ASP A 688 -8.45 11.37 -36.96
CA ASP A 688 -7.98 11.10 -38.33
C ASP A 688 -7.99 12.33 -39.26
N ARG A 689 -6.86 13.06 -39.36
CA ARG A 689 -6.71 14.23 -40.24
C ARG A 689 -5.26 14.50 -40.65
N ALA A 690 -5.07 15.23 -41.75
CA ALA A 690 -3.74 15.70 -42.16
C ALA A 690 -3.16 16.71 -41.15
N THR A 691 -1.87 16.59 -40.81
CA THR A 691 -1.16 17.61 -40.03
C THR A 691 -0.87 18.81 -40.93
N SER A 692 -1.26 20.01 -40.51
CA SER A 692 -1.25 21.20 -41.35
C SER A 692 0.18 21.69 -41.63
N ASN A 693 0.76 21.28 -42.76
CA ASN A 693 1.94 21.91 -43.38
C ASN A 693 1.93 21.90 -44.92
N GLU A 694 0.84 21.53 -45.59
CA GLU A 694 0.75 21.54 -47.07
C GLU A 694 -0.48 22.31 -47.60
N THR A 695 -0.86 23.42 -46.97
CA THR A 695 -1.84 24.32 -47.58
C THR A 695 -1.45 25.77 -47.34
N ASP A 696 -0.56 26.27 -48.21
CA ASP A 696 -0.68 27.57 -48.90
C ASP A 696 0.63 27.99 -49.59
N GLU A 697 1.09 27.23 -50.60
CA GLU A 697 1.75 27.83 -51.78
C GLU A 697 1.27 27.07 -53.04
N GLU A 698 0.78 27.83 -54.04
CA GLU A 698 0.16 27.42 -55.31
C GLU A 698 -1.36 27.05 -55.20
N THR A 699 -2.35 27.86 -55.59
CA THR A 699 -2.44 28.86 -56.68
C THR A 699 -3.63 29.80 -56.48
#